data_AF-A0A957U8P7-F1
#
_entry.id   AF-A0A957U8P7-F1
#
_cell.length_a   1.000
_cell.length_b   1.000
_cell.length_c   1.000
_cell.angle_alpha   90.00
_cell.angle_beta   90.00
_cell.angle_gamma   90.00
#
_symmetry.space_group_name_H-M   'P 1'
#
loop_
_entity.id
_entity.type
_entity.pdbx_description
1 polymer ?
#
loop_
_entity_poly.entity_id
_entity_poly.type
_entity_poly.pdbx_seq_one_letter_code
_entity_poly.pdbx_strand_id
1 'polypeptide(L)'
;LAAWGDRSKRYDDLTLELTRLGAHANAAEVLDRLAAMLSSADRKAVEQAVVECKEAAEANVVRRADFIALAGRLQLHHDFLIGVALVERPNRTSREEADGLELLERVVYGQDVDRDRAQAIIARVKADVSRAQARKAAIDKATEMRSQKRFKDAHQVLLEYRNDPEIAPLLVQNAEEWEKVLVAQVMTTLMRAPLDCRGARDLISDLETVGSREVGKLRSLVEGRCAEQRASVLEKEPGDDQDEIVQIWQDALASDPDNPMYKQRLRVASKRRDYSRNQEKVDPAEKAEAMRLMTKQYAGDLEVQVWYIDALVDLVSKQTEYVQVEEAAQRTEEALQVTMQQMVSAGADDGMRRGLEERRRKITRMKDIARRKHDIVLELKPDKQLEAWLRAKSEGAKLVNDFEDELAIRTWWERTRQYAFRDAESRLSHSGGDVWKELQPAAQMLALDGDNNTARTVLQKANRAIMDFPQQLRLAVNDTTGASYAGEARNKLDQQILAATDLRNNMMLARDILTTFGGVFDNAVDLKDQVSGYINQTTELIARLEDVRKQIHQGYAAIDQARSTEGAWYAYDQAQQRLEKLGYSQHLTVLEMDREKREVQGKQRNLKTVRENLVKAVRDSRTDEALRFAQQMVGAPPDVIAERKHLQVTVQDLRADPTDEFGEQRRIEVVEPFSGERFTALPELVRHLLRQSQQAAMILQWLPTNPTDTEDQVRIQVVSWPVVKAEASETAKAGKFDQARAQIEQAIDGDAQGNVGERLSLGAAVRYLNNPPVTREKLL
;
A
#
# COMPACT_ATOMS: atom_id res chain seq x y z
N LEU A 1 33.59 -101.23 -50.09
CA LEU A 1 33.76 -102.54 -49.38
C LEU A 1 35.19 -103.08 -49.47
N ALA A 2 35.79 -103.31 -50.64
CA ALA A 2 37.23 -103.64 -50.74
C ALA A 2 38.14 -102.50 -50.22
N ALA A 3 37.78 -101.24 -50.52
CA ALA A 3 38.45 -100.05 -49.97
C ALA A 3 38.21 -99.83 -48.45
N TRP A 4 37.27 -100.55 -47.84
CA TRP A 4 37.05 -100.54 -46.38
C TRP A 4 37.95 -101.58 -45.68
N GLY A 5 38.23 -102.72 -46.33
CA GLY A 5 39.19 -103.71 -45.83
C GLY A 5 40.63 -103.19 -45.72
N ASP A 6 41.03 -102.30 -46.63
CA ASP A 6 42.33 -101.61 -46.59
C ASP A 6 42.40 -100.47 -45.55
N ARG A 7 41.25 -99.99 -45.06
CA ARG A 7 41.16 -98.99 -43.97
C ARG A 7 41.29 -99.62 -42.58
N SER A 8 40.89 -100.89 -42.41
CA SER A 8 41.14 -101.66 -41.18
C SER A 8 42.62 -101.79 -40.86
N LYS A 9 43.49 -102.00 -41.87
CA LYS A 9 44.95 -102.06 -41.70
C LYS A 9 45.58 -100.72 -41.28
N ARG A 10 44.87 -99.60 -41.46
CA ARG A 10 45.34 -98.26 -41.08
C ARG A 10 44.81 -97.81 -39.72
N TYR A 11 43.79 -98.50 -39.19
CA TYR A 11 43.53 -98.47 -37.75
C TYR A 11 44.68 -99.11 -36.98
N ASP A 12 45.28 -100.18 -37.51
CA ASP A 12 46.45 -100.82 -36.89
C ASP A 12 47.61 -99.83 -36.70
N ASP A 13 47.85 -98.89 -37.62
CA ASP A 13 48.89 -97.86 -37.47
C ASP A 13 48.60 -96.88 -36.31
N LEU A 14 47.34 -96.46 -36.16
CA LEU A 14 46.92 -95.59 -35.06
C LEU A 14 46.92 -96.36 -33.73
N THR A 15 46.48 -97.62 -33.73
CA THR A 15 46.54 -98.52 -32.58
C THR A 15 47.99 -98.85 -32.19
N LEU A 16 48.93 -98.95 -33.14
CA LEU A 16 50.36 -99.14 -32.89
C LEU A 16 51.00 -97.91 -32.23
N GLU A 17 50.58 -96.70 -32.64
CA GLU A 17 50.98 -95.42 -32.03
C GLU A 17 50.44 -95.30 -30.59
N LEU A 18 49.18 -95.69 -30.36
CA LEU A 18 48.56 -95.78 -29.04
C LEU A 18 49.29 -96.80 -28.13
N THR A 19 49.75 -97.93 -28.69
CA THR A 19 50.50 -98.96 -27.93
C THR A 19 51.91 -98.49 -27.55
N ARG A 20 52.60 -97.72 -28.42
CA ARG A 20 53.91 -97.11 -28.12
C ARG A 20 53.84 -96.08 -26.98
N LEU A 21 52.66 -95.57 -26.68
CA LEU A 21 52.43 -94.64 -25.59
C LEU A 21 52.21 -95.33 -24.22
N GLY A 22 52.18 -96.66 -24.14
CA GLY A 22 51.94 -97.41 -22.90
C GLY A 22 53.19 -97.72 -22.06
N ALA A 23 53.62 -96.79 -21.19
CA ALA A 23 54.56 -97.12 -20.09
C ALA A 23 54.15 -96.54 -18.72
N HIS A 24 53.03 -95.83 -18.64
CA HIS A 24 52.47 -95.33 -17.38
C HIS A 24 50.99 -95.70 -17.27
N ALA A 25 50.60 -96.21 -16.10
CA ALA A 25 49.31 -96.86 -15.86
C ALA A 25 48.07 -95.98 -16.19
N ASN A 26 48.18 -94.65 -16.13
CA ASN A 26 47.06 -93.75 -16.43
C ASN A 26 46.90 -93.37 -17.91
N ALA A 27 47.91 -93.60 -18.77
CA ALA A 27 47.80 -93.27 -20.19
C ALA A 27 47.14 -94.41 -20.98
N ALA A 28 47.39 -95.67 -20.62
CA ALA A 28 46.86 -96.84 -21.34
C ALA A 28 45.33 -96.87 -21.34
N GLU A 29 44.68 -96.54 -20.21
CA GLU A 29 43.22 -96.58 -20.10
C GLU A 29 42.51 -95.53 -20.97
N VAL A 30 43.10 -94.34 -21.11
CA VAL A 30 42.59 -93.27 -21.99
C VAL A 30 42.77 -93.67 -23.46
N LEU A 31 43.90 -94.28 -23.78
CA LEU A 31 44.22 -94.71 -25.15
C LEU A 31 43.36 -95.90 -25.59
N ASP A 32 43.03 -96.83 -24.70
CA ASP A 32 42.09 -97.94 -24.96
C ASP A 32 40.66 -97.44 -25.19
N ARG A 33 40.20 -96.43 -24.44
CA ARG A 33 38.90 -95.79 -24.67
C ARG A 33 38.85 -95.03 -25.99
N LEU A 34 39.92 -94.31 -26.33
CA LEU A 34 40.04 -93.61 -27.61
C LEU A 34 40.08 -94.59 -28.79
N ALA A 35 40.78 -95.72 -28.67
CA ALA A 35 40.77 -96.79 -29.69
C ALA A 35 39.37 -97.38 -29.88
N ALA A 36 38.64 -97.62 -28.80
CA ALA A 36 37.26 -98.11 -28.85
C ALA A 36 36.30 -97.10 -29.51
N MET A 37 36.38 -95.82 -29.15
CA MET A 37 35.55 -94.76 -29.73
C MET A 37 35.83 -94.55 -31.23
N LEU A 38 37.11 -94.58 -31.61
CA LEU A 38 37.54 -94.41 -32.99
C LEU A 38 37.09 -95.55 -33.90
N SER A 39 36.87 -96.75 -33.39
CA SER A 39 36.35 -97.88 -34.16
C SER A 39 34.87 -97.73 -34.58
N SER A 40 34.15 -96.78 -33.99
CA SER A 40 32.76 -96.47 -34.33
C SER A 40 32.67 -95.25 -35.25
N ALA A 41 32.06 -95.38 -36.45
CA ALA A 41 31.88 -94.27 -37.40
C ALA A 41 30.85 -93.19 -36.93
N ASP A 42 30.61 -93.07 -35.63
CA ASP A 42 29.62 -92.16 -35.03
C ASP A 42 30.22 -90.78 -34.81
N ARG A 43 29.60 -89.76 -35.42
CA ARG A 43 30.00 -88.35 -35.30
C ARG A 43 30.08 -87.89 -33.83
N LYS A 44 29.13 -88.28 -32.99
CA LYS A 44 29.13 -87.87 -31.57
C LYS A 44 30.28 -88.53 -30.81
N ALA A 45 30.64 -89.76 -31.16
CA ALA A 45 31.77 -90.46 -30.57
C ALA A 45 33.10 -89.79 -30.94
N VAL A 46 33.26 -89.33 -32.18
CA VAL A 46 34.47 -88.60 -32.60
C VAL A 46 34.55 -87.22 -31.94
N GLU A 47 33.43 -86.49 -31.83
CA GLU A 47 33.38 -85.21 -31.10
C GLU A 47 33.78 -85.37 -29.64
N GLN A 48 33.24 -86.39 -28.97
CA GLN A 48 33.58 -86.74 -27.59
C GLN A 48 35.06 -87.13 -27.46
N ALA A 49 35.60 -87.91 -28.40
CA ALA A 49 37.01 -88.30 -28.41
C ALA A 49 37.96 -87.09 -28.59
N VAL A 50 37.55 -86.05 -29.33
CA VAL A 50 38.33 -84.80 -29.42
C VAL A 50 38.40 -84.10 -28.06
N VAL A 51 37.28 -84.02 -27.35
CA VAL A 51 37.21 -83.40 -26.03
C VAL A 51 38.10 -84.16 -25.05
N GLU A 52 37.95 -85.49 -24.99
CA GLU A 52 38.74 -86.33 -24.10
C GLU A 52 40.25 -86.27 -24.40
N CYS A 53 40.65 -86.17 -25.68
CA CYS A 53 42.06 -85.96 -26.03
C CYS A 53 42.60 -84.60 -25.55
N LYS A 54 41.80 -83.53 -25.63
CA LYS A 54 42.22 -82.20 -25.16
C LYS A 54 42.37 -82.19 -23.65
N GLU A 55 41.42 -82.80 -22.93
CA GLU A 55 41.48 -82.94 -21.48
C GLU A 55 42.68 -83.80 -21.05
N ALA A 56 42.95 -84.91 -21.75
CA ALA A 56 44.12 -85.74 -21.51
C ALA A 56 45.44 -84.99 -21.78
N ALA A 57 45.47 -84.11 -22.78
CA ALA A 57 46.63 -83.27 -23.05
C ALA A 57 46.93 -82.29 -21.89
N GLU A 58 45.90 -81.75 -21.26
CA GLU A 58 46.04 -80.86 -20.11
C GLU A 58 46.49 -81.62 -18.86
N ALA A 59 45.97 -82.83 -18.65
CA ALA A 59 46.32 -83.67 -17.51
C ALA A 59 47.74 -84.28 -17.61
N ASN A 60 48.28 -84.46 -18.81
CA ASN A 60 49.52 -85.21 -19.03
C ASN A 60 50.65 -84.35 -19.61
N VAL A 61 51.32 -83.58 -18.73
CA VAL A 61 52.35 -82.59 -19.11
C VAL A 61 53.48 -83.19 -19.94
N VAL A 62 53.86 -84.44 -19.67
CA VAL A 62 54.99 -85.12 -20.35
C VAL A 62 54.67 -85.41 -21.82
N ARG A 63 53.40 -85.64 -22.17
CA ARG A 63 52.96 -86.04 -23.53
C ARG A 63 51.86 -85.16 -24.11
N ARG A 64 51.74 -83.94 -23.59
CA ARG A 64 50.75 -82.95 -24.02
C ARG A 64 50.77 -82.70 -25.53
N ALA A 65 51.95 -82.64 -26.14
CA ALA A 65 52.10 -82.41 -27.57
C ALA A 65 51.45 -83.53 -28.41
N ASP A 66 51.59 -84.78 -27.99
CA ASP A 66 51.05 -85.95 -28.70
C ASP A 66 49.52 -85.97 -28.63
N PHE A 67 48.94 -85.70 -27.45
CA PHE A 67 47.50 -85.61 -27.27
C PHE A 67 46.88 -84.40 -28.01
N ILE A 68 47.58 -83.26 -28.08
CA ILE A 68 47.14 -82.11 -28.90
C ILE A 68 47.14 -82.47 -30.39
N ALA A 69 48.18 -83.14 -30.87
CA ALA A 69 48.26 -83.57 -32.27
C ALA A 69 47.13 -84.57 -32.60
N LEU A 70 46.84 -85.51 -31.70
CA LEU A 70 45.76 -86.48 -31.84
C LEU A 70 44.38 -85.79 -31.84
N ALA A 71 44.13 -84.87 -30.90
CA ALA A 71 42.90 -84.07 -30.87
C ALA A 71 42.70 -83.27 -32.16
N GLY A 72 43.78 -82.73 -32.74
CA GLY A 72 43.74 -82.03 -34.02
C GLY A 72 43.32 -82.91 -35.19
N ARG A 73 43.81 -84.16 -35.25
CA ARG A 73 43.42 -85.14 -36.29
C ARG A 73 41.97 -85.60 -36.11
N LEU A 74 41.55 -85.86 -34.87
CA LEU A 74 40.17 -86.22 -34.54
C LEU A 74 39.17 -85.11 -34.90
N GLN A 75 39.54 -83.85 -34.67
CA GLN A 75 38.70 -82.70 -35.03
C GLN A 75 38.52 -82.60 -36.55
N LEU A 76 39.60 -82.80 -37.32
CA LEU A 76 39.51 -82.84 -38.78
C LEU A 76 38.60 -83.99 -39.25
N HIS A 77 38.68 -85.17 -38.60
CA HIS A 77 37.82 -86.30 -38.92
C HIS A 77 36.35 -86.04 -38.60
N HIS A 78 36.06 -85.40 -37.46
CA HIS A 78 34.71 -84.95 -37.12
C HIS A 78 34.16 -83.94 -38.15
N ASP A 79 34.97 -82.97 -38.56
CA ASP A 79 34.60 -81.97 -39.56
C ASP A 79 34.35 -82.60 -40.95
N PHE A 80 35.09 -83.66 -41.30
CA PHE A 80 34.83 -84.47 -42.49
C PHE A 80 33.48 -85.20 -42.42
N LEU A 81 33.15 -85.83 -41.28
CA LEU A 81 31.85 -86.50 -41.09
C LEU A 81 30.68 -85.51 -41.16
N ILE A 82 30.87 -84.25 -40.74
CA ILE A 82 29.90 -83.16 -40.96
C ILE A 82 29.73 -82.86 -42.44
N GLY A 83 30.84 -82.75 -43.18
CA GLY A 83 30.82 -82.51 -44.63
C GLY A 83 30.04 -83.59 -45.38
N VAL A 84 30.27 -84.86 -45.05
CA VAL A 84 29.59 -86.00 -45.70
C VAL A 84 28.08 -85.93 -45.45
N ALA A 85 27.65 -85.68 -44.22
CA ALA A 85 26.22 -85.58 -43.87
C ALA A 85 25.51 -84.37 -44.51
N LEU A 86 26.25 -83.31 -44.89
CA LEU A 86 25.72 -82.15 -45.58
C LEU A 86 25.51 -82.39 -47.08
N VAL A 87 26.35 -83.24 -47.69
CA VAL A 87 26.30 -83.58 -49.13
C VAL A 87 25.31 -84.69 -49.44
N GLU A 88 24.94 -85.54 -48.48
CA GLU A 88 23.89 -86.57 -48.65
C GLU A 88 22.45 -86.00 -48.77
N ARG A 89 22.24 -84.68 -48.86
CA ARG A 89 20.91 -84.11 -49.13
C ARG A 89 20.58 -84.17 -50.64
N PRO A 90 19.39 -84.67 -51.06
CA PRO A 90 19.23 -85.33 -52.36
C PRO A 90 19.28 -84.46 -53.64
N ASN A 91 19.59 -83.16 -53.58
CA ASN A 91 19.38 -82.28 -54.74
C ASN A 91 20.44 -81.20 -55.01
N ARG A 92 21.60 -81.21 -54.34
CA ARG A 92 22.74 -80.37 -54.72
C ARG A 92 24.05 -81.04 -54.33
N THR A 93 24.68 -81.69 -55.30
CA THR A 93 26.13 -81.89 -55.28
C THR A 93 26.69 -81.09 -56.44
N SER A 94 27.08 -79.84 -56.18
CA SER A 94 27.95 -79.14 -57.13
C SER A 94 29.28 -79.91 -57.19
N ARG A 95 29.92 -79.94 -58.37
CA ARG A 95 31.21 -80.63 -58.56
C ARG A 95 32.27 -80.15 -57.53
N GLU A 96 32.17 -78.89 -57.11
CA GLU A 96 33.00 -78.28 -56.09
C GLU A 96 32.79 -78.83 -54.66
N GLU A 97 31.59 -79.27 -54.31
CA GLU A 97 31.29 -79.90 -53.01
C GLU A 97 31.82 -81.34 -52.94
N ALA A 98 31.79 -82.07 -54.06
CA ALA A 98 32.40 -83.40 -54.19
C ALA A 98 33.93 -83.30 -54.14
N ASP A 99 34.52 -82.33 -54.86
CA ASP A 99 35.96 -82.06 -54.81
C ASP A 99 36.42 -81.61 -53.42
N GLY A 100 35.59 -80.83 -52.70
CA GLY A 100 35.85 -80.42 -51.32
C GLY A 100 35.83 -81.57 -50.31
N LEU A 101 34.96 -82.56 -50.51
CA LEU A 101 34.91 -83.79 -49.71
C LEU A 101 36.12 -84.69 -49.95
N GLU A 102 36.55 -84.85 -51.21
CA GLU A 102 37.75 -85.61 -51.57
C GLU A 102 39.02 -84.96 -50.97
N LEU A 103 39.09 -83.62 -50.98
CA LEU A 103 40.18 -82.86 -50.36
C LEU A 103 40.20 -83.02 -48.83
N LEU A 104 39.05 -82.97 -48.16
CA LEU A 104 38.95 -83.16 -46.71
C LEU A 104 39.29 -84.60 -46.31
N GLU A 105 38.89 -85.60 -47.10
CA GLU A 105 39.27 -87.01 -46.88
C GLU A 105 40.80 -87.14 -46.91
N ARG A 106 41.47 -86.52 -47.89
CA ARG A 106 42.94 -86.55 -48.01
C ARG A 106 43.67 -85.86 -46.86
N VAL A 107 43.15 -84.71 -46.39
CA VAL A 107 43.73 -83.94 -45.27
C VAL A 107 43.59 -84.70 -43.93
N VAL A 108 42.47 -85.38 -43.71
CA VAL A 108 42.22 -86.15 -42.48
C VAL A 108 43.14 -87.36 -42.36
N TYR A 109 43.47 -88.01 -43.47
CA TYR A 109 44.32 -89.22 -43.49
C TYR A 109 45.80 -88.95 -43.80
N GLY A 110 46.26 -87.70 -43.65
CA GLY A 110 47.68 -87.36 -43.67
C GLY A 110 48.37 -87.43 -45.03
N GLN A 111 47.62 -87.34 -46.14
CA GLN A 111 48.23 -87.09 -47.45
C GLN A 111 48.51 -85.58 -47.57
N ASP A 112 49.73 -85.20 -47.99
CA ASP A 112 50.17 -83.80 -48.15
C ASP A 112 49.24 -83.06 -49.13
N VAL A 113 48.20 -82.40 -48.59
CA VAL A 113 47.23 -81.62 -49.33
C VAL A 113 46.94 -80.33 -48.58
N ASP A 114 46.79 -79.25 -49.35
CA ASP A 114 46.62 -77.86 -48.95
C ASP A 114 45.40 -77.63 -48.03
N ARG A 115 45.68 -77.56 -46.72
CA ARG A 115 44.72 -77.45 -45.62
C ARG A 115 43.88 -76.17 -45.68
N ASP A 116 44.43 -75.09 -46.23
CA ASP A 116 43.78 -73.78 -46.25
C ASP A 116 42.63 -73.75 -47.25
N ARG A 117 42.79 -74.43 -48.39
CA ARG A 117 41.75 -74.54 -49.42
C ARG A 117 40.52 -75.30 -48.92
N ALA A 118 40.71 -76.38 -48.16
CA ALA A 118 39.62 -77.15 -47.59
C ALA A 118 38.82 -76.34 -46.55
N GLN A 119 39.52 -75.56 -45.70
CA GLN A 119 38.87 -74.69 -44.72
C GLN A 119 38.06 -73.56 -45.37
N ALA A 120 38.54 -72.99 -46.47
CA ALA A 120 37.82 -71.93 -47.19
C ALA A 120 36.48 -72.41 -47.77
N ILE A 121 36.43 -73.64 -48.31
CA ILE A 121 35.19 -74.23 -48.85
C ILE A 121 34.17 -74.47 -47.73
N ILE A 122 34.59 -75.02 -46.59
CA ILE A 122 33.71 -75.22 -45.42
C ILE A 122 33.12 -73.90 -44.94
N ALA A 123 33.94 -72.85 -44.84
CA ALA A 123 33.49 -71.53 -44.38
C ALA A 123 32.40 -70.95 -45.31
N ARG A 124 32.54 -71.13 -46.63
CA ARG A 124 31.57 -70.66 -47.62
C ARG A 124 30.23 -71.40 -47.52
N VAL A 125 30.26 -72.73 -47.43
CA VAL A 125 29.03 -73.54 -47.30
C VAL A 125 28.28 -73.22 -46.00
N LYS A 126 28.99 -73.03 -44.88
CA LYS A 126 28.38 -72.60 -43.61
C LYS A 126 27.69 -71.24 -43.73
N ALA A 127 28.28 -70.28 -44.46
CA ALA A 127 27.68 -68.97 -44.68
C ALA A 127 26.39 -69.03 -45.52
N ASP A 128 26.35 -69.88 -46.55
CA ASP A 128 25.18 -70.03 -47.43
C ASP A 128 23.99 -70.68 -46.72
N VAL A 129 24.24 -71.70 -45.88
CA VAL A 129 23.19 -72.33 -45.07
C VAL A 129 22.61 -71.35 -44.06
N SER A 130 23.45 -70.55 -43.41
CA SER A 130 23.01 -69.53 -42.45
C SER A 130 22.11 -68.48 -43.11
N ARG A 131 22.45 -68.02 -44.33
CA ARG A 131 21.62 -67.09 -45.10
C ARG A 131 20.26 -67.67 -45.48
N ALA A 132 20.20 -68.93 -45.90
CA ALA A 132 18.95 -69.60 -46.25
C ALA A 132 18.02 -69.79 -45.04
N GLN A 133 18.59 -70.11 -43.86
CA GLN A 133 17.82 -70.23 -42.62
C GLN A 133 17.26 -68.89 -42.15
N ALA A 134 18.06 -67.82 -42.22
CA ALA A 134 17.62 -66.46 -41.88
C ALA A 134 16.46 -66.00 -42.78
N ARG A 135 16.55 -66.26 -44.09
CA ARG A 135 15.48 -65.97 -45.06
C ARG A 135 14.17 -66.67 -44.70
N LYS A 136 14.22 -67.99 -44.46
CA LYS A 136 13.01 -68.76 -44.12
C LYS A 136 12.37 -68.23 -42.83
N ALA A 137 13.18 -67.93 -41.81
CA ALA A 137 12.67 -67.38 -40.56
C ALA A 137 11.99 -66.01 -40.74
N ALA A 138 12.54 -65.13 -41.59
CA ALA A 138 11.92 -63.85 -41.92
C ALA A 138 10.56 -64.01 -42.63
N ILE A 139 10.46 -64.94 -43.60
CA ILE A 139 9.21 -65.21 -44.32
C ILE A 139 8.14 -65.79 -43.38
N ASP A 140 8.51 -66.80 -42.57
CA ASP A 140 7.58 -67.43 -41.62
C ASP A 140 7.06 -66.40 -40.61
N LYS A 141 7.95 -65.56 -40.07
CA LYS A 141 7.61 -64.49 -39.12
C LYS A 141 6.73 -63.40 -39.74
N ALA A 142 7.03 -62.95 -40.95
CA ALA A 142 6.20 -61.96 -41.66
C ALA A 142 4.81 -62.53 -41.98
N THR A 143 4.73 -63.82 -42.34
CA THR A 143 3.45 -64.50 -42.62
C THR A 143 2.60 -64.61 -41.35
N GLU A 144 3.20 -64.96 -40.22
CA GLU A 144 2.54 -64.97 -38.92
C GLU A 144 1.98 -63.58 -38.57
N MET A 145 2.80 -62.52 -38.71
CA MET A 145 2.39 -61.14 -38.44
C MET A 145 1.24 -60.68 -39.34
N ARG A 146 1.25 -61.04 -40.63
CA ARG A 146 0.15 -60.77 -41.56
C ARG A 146 -1.15 -61.44 -41.11
N SER A 147 -1.10 -62.70 -40.66
CA SER A 147 -2.29 -63.41 -40.16
C SER A 147 -2.92 -62.73 -38.94
N GLN A 148 -2.11 -62.04 -38.14
CA GLN A 148 -2.54 -61.26 -36.98
C GLN A 148 -2.97 -59.82 -37.34
N LYS A 149 -3.05 -59.47 -38.63
CA LYS A 149 -3.29 -58.10 -39.15
C LYS A 149 -2.24 -57.07 -38.71
N ARG A 150 -1.02 -57.52 -38.35
CA ARG A 150 0.12 -56.67 -37.96
C ARG A 150 0.97 -56.31 -39.19
N PHE A 151 0.33 -55.66 -40.16
CA PHE A 151 0.93 -55.41 -41.48
C PHE A 151 2.18 -54.52 -41.43
N LYS A 152 2.23 -53.54 -40.51
CA LYS A 152 3.41 -52.68 -40.27
C LYS A 152 4.63 -53.49 -39.84
N ASP A 153 4.46 -54.35 -38.85
CA ASP A 153 5.54 -55.19 -38.32
C ASP A 153 6.02 -56.21 -39.36
N ALA A 154 5.08 -56.81 -40.11
CA ALA A 154 5.40 -57.69 -41.22
C ALA A 154 6.20 -56.96 -42.31
N HIS A 155 5.83 -55.72 -42.63
CA HIS A 155 6.53 -54.90 -43.62
C HIS A 155 7.97 -54.61 -43.18
N GLN A 156 8.17 -54.26 -41.91
CA GLN A 156 9.49 -53.97 -41.35
C GLN A 156 10.43 -55.19 -41.39
N VAL A 157 9.92 -56.38 -41.05
CA VAL A 157 10.70 -57.64 -41.11
C VAL A 157 11.12 -57.96 -42.55
N LEU A 158 10.25 -57.73 -43.53
CA LEU A 158 10.56 -57.98 -44.95
C LEU A 158 11.53 -56.93 -45.53
N LEU A 159 11.48 -55.69 -45.03
CA LEU A 159 12.34 -54.58 -45.47
C LEU A 159 13.84 -54.84 -45.23
N GLU A 160 14.18 -55.56 -44.16
CA GLU A 160 15.56 -55.96 -43.84
C GLU A 160 16.18 -56.84 -44.94
N TYR A 161 15.34 -57.52 -45.73
CA TYR A 161 15.74 -58.42 -46.80
C TYR A 161 15.27 -57.94 -48.18
N ARG A 162 15.04 -56.63 -48.35
CA ARG A 162 14.52 -56.04 -49.60
C ARG A 162 15.30 -56.37 -50.88
N ASN A 163 16.59 -56.69 -50.75
CA ASN A 163 17.44 -57.05 -51.88
C ASN A 163 17.40 -58.56 -52.21
N ASP A 164 16.68 -59.35 -51.42
CA ASP A 164 16.51 -60.78 -51.66
C ASP A 164 15.38 -61.01 -52.69
N PRO A 165 15.68 -61.65 -53.83
CA PRO A 165 14.72 -61.79 -54.93
C PRO A 165 13.48 -62.62 -54.56
N GLU A 166 13.54 -63.45 -53.52
CA GLU A 166 12.39 -64.23 -53.05
C GLU A 166 11.50 -63.43 -52.08
N ILE A 167 12.05 -62.39 -51.42
CA ILE A 167 11.32 -61.55 -50.45
C ILE A 167 10.72 -60.30 -51.11
N ALA A 168 11.36 -59.77 -52.15
CA ALA A 168 10.87 -58.58 -52.85
C ALA A 168 9.38 -58.65 -53.29
N PRO A 169 8.85 -59.76 -53.84
CA PRO A 169 7.42 -59.87 -54.17
C PRO A 169 6.51 -59.83 -52.95
N LEU A 170 6.94 -60.44 -51.83
CA LEU A 170 6.18 -60.46 -50.57
C LEU A 170 6.11 -59.08 -49.92
N LEU A 171 7.17 -58.28 -50.05
CA LEU A 171 7.22 -56.91 -49.53
C LEU A 171 6.19 -56.02 -50.24
N VAL A 172 6.08 -56.12 -51.57
CA VAL A 172 5.10 -55.39 -52.38
C VAL A 172 3.67 -55.81 -52.01
N GLN A 173 3.41 -57.12 -51.96
CA GLN A 173 2.09 -57.63 -51.59
C GLN A 173 1.65 -57.16 -50.19
N ASN A 174 2.57 -57.15 -49.22
CA ASN A 174 2.27 -56.68 -47.87
C ASN A 174 1.99 -55.17 -47.82
N ALA A 175 2.69 -54.37 -48.65
CA ALA A 175 2.45 -52.93 -48.74
C ALA A 175 1.04 -52.61 -49.26
N GLU A 176 0.58 -53.29 -50.30
CA GLU A 176 -0.76 -53.11 -50.88
C GLU A 176 -1.89 -53.49 -49.90
N GLU A 177 -1.72 -54.56 -49.13
CA GLU A 177 -2.69 -54.96 -48.11
C GLU A 177 -2.71 -53.97 -46.93
N TRP A 178 -1.54 -53.47 -46.53
CA TRP A 178 -1.43 -52.47 -45.47
C TRP A 178 -2.07 -51.13 -45.88
N GLU A 179 -1.83 -50.67 -47.11
CA GLU A 179 -2.42 -49.44 -47.65
C GLU A 179 -3.95 -49.44 -47.53
N LYS A 180 -4.61 -50.55 -47.91
CA LYS A 180 -6.08 -50.66 -47.82
C LYS A 180 -6.60 -50.49 -46.38
N VAL A 181 -5.88 -51.05 -45.41
CA VAL A 181 -6.23 -50.95 -43.99
C VAL A 181 -6.04 -49.51 -43.50
N LEU A 182 -4.93 -48.87 -43.86
CA LEU A 182 -4.62 -47.50 -43.46
C LEU A 182 -5.61 -46.49 -44.04
N VAL A 183 -5.98 -46.60 -45.32
CA VAL A 183 -6.99 -45.71 -45.94
C VAL A 183 -8.33 -45.81 -45.21
N ALA A 184 -8.78 -47.03 -44.89
CA ALA A 184 -10.02 -47.23 -44.14
C ALA A 184 -9.96 -46.64 -42.71
N GLN A 185 -8.81 -46.73 -42.04
CA GLN A 185 -8.58 -46.14 -40.73
C GLN A 185 -8.57 -44.61 -40.75
N VAL A 186 -7.95 -43.99 -41.76
CA VAL A 186 -7.97 -42.53 -41.96
C VAL A 186 -9.41 -42.05 -42.15
N MET A 187 -10.17 -42.70 -43.04
CA MET A 187 -11.58 -42.34 -43.29
C MET A 187 -12.44 -42.50 -42.03
N THR A 188 -12.23 -43.57 -41.25
CA THR A 188 -12.95 -43.79 -39.99
C THR A 188 -12.60 -42.71 -38.96
N THR A 189 -11.33 -42.33 -38.86
CA THR A 189 -10.87 -41.27 -37.95
C THR A 189 -11.46 -39.93 -38.34
N LEU A 190 -11.48 -39.62 -39.64
CA LEU A 190 -12.10 -38.41 -40.19
C LEU A 190 -13.59 -38.28 -39.86
N MET A 191 -14.33 -39.38 -39.71
CA MET A 191 -15.77 -39.36 -39.41
C MET A 191 -16.12 -39.24 -37.92
N ARG A 192 -15.16 -39.37 -36.99
CA ARG A 192 -15.42 -39.28 -35.55
C ARG A 192 -15.48 -37.83 -35.06
N ALA A 193 -16.32 -37.57 -34.06
CA ALA A 193 -16.37 -36.32 -33.31
C ALA A 193 -16.17 -36.60 -31.81
N PRO A 194 -15.15 -36.03 -31.14
CA PRO A 194 -14.11 -35.15 -31.69
C PRO A 194 -13.10 -35.89 -32.59
N LEU A 195 -12.54 -35.20 -33.58
CA LEU A 195 -11.48 -35.69 -34.45
C LEU A 195 -10.16 -35.81 -33.66
N ASP A 196 -9.53 -36.98 -33.74
CA ASP A 196 -8.18 -37.19 -33.26
C ASP A 196 -7.16 -36.77 -34.33
N CYS A 197 -6.79 -35.49 -34.31
CA CYS A 197 -5.88 -34.92 -35.29
C CYS A 197 -4.47 -35.49 -35.25
N ARG A 198 -4.03 -36.00 -34.10
CA ARG A 198 -2.71 -36.64 -33.98
C ARG A 198 -2.78 -38.01 -34.62
N GLY A 199 -3.75 -38.84 -34.23
CA GLY A 199 -3.97 -40.16 -34.80
C GLY A 199 -4.17 -40.12 -36.32
N ALA A 200 -4.90 -39.14 -36.84
CA ALA A 200 -5.10 -38.97 -38.28
C ALA A 200 -3.80 -38.64 -39.03
N ARG A 201 -2.93 -37.78 -38.48
CA ARG A 201 -1.62 -37.45 -39.09
C ARG A 201 -0.65 -38.62 -39.05
N ASP A 202 -0.64 -39.37 -37.96
CA ASP A 202 0.21 -40.57 -37.82
C ASP A 202 -0.17 -41.62 -38.89
N LEU A 203 -1.47 -41.81 -39.15
CA LEU A 203 -1.94 -42.70 -40.22
C LEU A 203 -1.55 -42.21 -41.63
N ILE A 204 -1.51 -40.89 -41.86
CA ILE A 204 -1.02 -40.33 -43.13
C ILE A 204 0.48 -40.61 -43.32
N SER A 205 1.28 -40.50 -42.26
CA SER A 205 2.71 -40.83 -42.31
C SER A 205 2.96 -42.32 -42.59
N ASP A 206 2.13 -43.20 -42.02
CA ASP A 206 2.17 -44.63 -42.33
C ASP A 206 1.79 -44.91 -43.80
N LEU A 207 0.84 -44.15 -44.38
CA LEU A 207 0.50 -44.24 -45.82
C LEU A 207 1.63 -43.78 -46.74
N GLU A 208 2.43 -42.79 -46.32
CA GLU A 208 3.63 -42.38 -47.05
C GLU A 208 4.70 -43.46 -47.07
N THR A 209 4.85 -44.16 -45.95
CA THR A 209 5.84 -45.23 -45.81
C THR A 209 5.58 -46.39 -46.78
N VAL A 210 4.31 -46.68 -47.09
CA VAL A 210 3.92 -47.70 -48.08
C VAL A 210 3.84 -47.15 -49.51
N GLY A 211 4.09 -45.86 -49.73
CA GLY A 211 4.08 -45.23 -51.06
C GLY A 211 2.68 -45.06 -51.67
N SER A 212 1.65 -44.89 -50.83
CA SER A 212 0.26 -44.75 -51.30
C SER A 212 0.05 -43.52 -52.18
N ARG A 213 -0.70 -43.68 -53.27
CA ARG A 213 -1.06 -42.57 -54.19
C ARG A 213 -2.15 -41.64 -53.62
N GLU A 214 -2.88 -42.08 -52.60
CA GLU A 214 -4.00 -41.33 -52.01
C GLU A 214 -3.57 -40.37 -50.88
N VAL A 215 -2.30 -40.42 -50.46
CA VAL A 215 -1.72 -39.57 -49.39
C VAL A 215 -2.07 -38.10 -49.59
N GLY A 216 -1.87 -37.55 -50.80
CA GLY A 216 -2.08 -36.13 -51.06
C GLY A 216 -3.52 -35.67 -50.82
N LYS A 217 -4.50 -36.47 -51.25
CA LYS A 217 -5.93 -36.15 -51.05
C LYS A 217 -6.32 -36.29 -49.57
N LEU A 218 -5.90 -37.37 -48.92
CA LEU A 218 -6.26 -37.64 -47.53
C LEU A 218 -5.60 -36.65 -46.56
N ARG A 219 -4.35 -36.22 -46.84
CA ARG A 219 -3.64 -35.18 -46.08
C ARG A 219 -4.43 -33.87 -46.06
N SER A 220 -4.86 -33.40 -47.23
CA SER A 220 -5.65 -32.16 -47.36
C SER A 220 -6.96 -32.23 -46.57
N LEU A 221 -7.67 -33.37 -46.63
CA LEU A 221 -8.92 -33.57 -45.86
C LEU A 221 -8.69 -33.59 -44.34
N VAL A 222 -7.63 -34.26 -43.87
CA VAL A 222 -7.26 -34.31 -42.45
C VAL A 222 -6.87 -32.92 -41.93
N GLU A 223 -6.06 -32.18 -42.70
CA GLU A 223 -5.61 -30.85 -42.31
C GLU A 223 -6.77 -29.84 -42.22
N GLY A 224 -7.69 -29.85 -43.18
CA GLY A 224 -8.88 -28.98 -43.17
C GLY A 224 -9.78 -29.21 -41.95
N ARG A 225 -10.12 -30.48 -41.65
CA ARG A 225 -10.96 -30.82 -40.49
C ARG A 225 -10.27 -30.54 -39.15
N CYS A 226 -8.95 -30.72 -39.10
CA CYS A 226 -8.17 -30.41 -37.90
C CYS A 226 -8.05 -28.91 -37.62
N ALA A 227 -7.93 -28.09 -38.66
CA ALA A 227 -7.99 -26.64 -38.53
C ALA A 227 -9.37 -26.20 -37.99
N GLU A 228 -10.46 -26.75 -38.52
CA GLU A 228 -11.83 -26.46 -38.08
C GLU A 228 -12.04 -26.78 -36.59
N GLN A 229 -11.63 -27.97 -36.13
CA GLN A 229 -11.77 -28.34 -34.72
C GLN A 229 -10.90 -27.49 -33.80
N ARG A 230 -9.66 -27.20 -34.20
CA ARG A 230 -8.75 -26.35 -33.42
C ARG A 230 -9.31 -24.93 -33.27
N ALA A 231 -9.84 -24.37 -34.36
CA ALA A 231 -10.50 -23.06 -34.33
C ALA A 231 -11.70 -23.06 -33.40
N SER A 232 -12.55 -24.09 -33.47
CA SER A 232 -13.76 -24.20 -32.64
C SER A 232 -13.46 -24.33 -31.15
N VAL A 233 -12.35 -24.98 -30.78
CA VAL A 233 -11.88 -25.06 -29.39
C VAL A 233 -11.34 -23.71 -28.92
N LEU A 234 -10.48 -23.07 -29.72
CA LEU A 234 -9.91 -21.76 -29.39
C LEU A 234 -10.96 -20.63 -29.35
N GLU A 235 -12.03 -20.72 -30.12
CA GLU A 235 -13.15 -19.76 -30.03
C GLU A 235 -13.97 -19.88 -28.73
N LYS A 236 -13.92 -21.04 -28.06
CA LYS A 236 -14.65 -21.32 -26.82
C LYS A 236 -13.79 -21.07 -25.57
N GLU A 237 -12.48 -21.13 -25.70
CA GLU A 237 -11.55 -20.81 -24.61
C GLU A 237 -11.21 -19.31 -24.65
N PRO A 238 -11.45 -18.55 -23.57
CA PRO A 238 -11.09 -17.14 -23.52
C PRO A 238 -9.57 -17.01 -23.37
N GLY A 239 -8.86 -16.90 -24.49
CA GLY A 239 -7.40 -16.72 -24.55
C GLY A 239 -6.96 -15.59 -25.51
N ASP A 240 -5.77 -15.04 -25.23
CA ASP A 240 -5.22 -13.81 -25.82
C ASP A 240 -4.72 -13.93 -27.26
N ASP A 241 -4.64 -15.14 -27.84
CA ASP A 241 -4.05 -15.32 -29.17
C ASP A 241 -5.07 -15.15 -30.30
N GLN A 242 -5.71 -13.98 -30.33
CA GLN A 242 -6.65 -13.61 -31.39
C GLN A 242 -5.98 -13.56 -32.77
N ASP A 243 -4.66 -13.37 -32.80
CA ASP A 243 -3.84 -13.47 -34.01
C ASP A 243 -3.82 -14.91 -34.53
N GLU A 244 -3.60 -15.89 -33.64
CA GLU A 244 -3.66 -17.31 -33.99
C GLU A 244 -5.05 -17.74 -34.47
N ILE A 245 -6.13 -17.31 -33.82
CA ILE A 245 -7.50 -17.63 -34.25
C ILE A 245 -7.79 -17.08 -35.65
N VAL A 246 -7.36 -15.85 -35.93
CA VAL A 246 -7.50 -15.26 -37.28
C VAL A 246 -6.69 -16.05 -38.29
N GLN A 247 -5.44 -16.41 -37.97
CA GLN A 247 -4.59 -17.19 -38.87
C GLN A 247 -5.20 -18.55 -39.17
N ILE A 248 -5.74 -19.26 -38.17
CA ILE A 248 -6.39 -20.56 -38.37
C ILE A 248 -7.59 -20.45 -39.31
N TRP A 249 -8.42 -19.41 -39.17
CA TRP A 249 -9.55 -19.20 -40.08
C TRP A 249 -9.12 -18.73 -41.48
N GLN A 250 -7.98 -18.03 -41.61
CA GLN A 250 -7.38 -17.72 -42.92
C GLN A 250 -6.90 -18.99 -43.61
N ASP A 251 -6.23 -19.88 -42.89
CA ASP A 251 -5.74 -21.15 -43.42
C ASP A 251 -6.90 -22.08 -43.81
N ALA A 252 -7.96 -22.14 -43.00
CA ALA A 252 -9.17 -22.88 -43.33
C ALA A 252 -9.86 -22.31 -44.59
N LEU A 253 -9.97 -20.99 -44.71
CA LEU A 253 -10.52 -20.35 -45.91
C LEU A 253 -9.62 -20.56 -47.14
N ALA A 254 -8.29 -20.62 -46.99
CA ALA A 254 -7.40 -20.94 -48.10
C ALA A 254 -7.59 -22.37 -48.61
N SER A 255 -7.97 -23.31 -47.73
CA SER A 255 -8.27 -24.70 -48.10
C SER A 255 -9.63 -24.87 -48.81
N ASP A 256 -10.61 -24.00 -48.53
CA ASP A 256 -11.93 -23.99 -49.16
C ASP A 256 -12.44 -22.53 -49.32
N PRO A 257 -12.04 -21.83 -50.41
CA PRO A 257 -12.28 -20.39 -50.57
C PRO A 257 -13.74 -19.98 -50.68
N ASP A 258 -14.64 -20.92 -50.98
CA ASP A 258 -16.06 -20.63 -51.21
C ASP A 258 -16.94 -20.92 -50.00
N ASN A 259 -16.37 -21.45 -48.91
CA ASN A 259 -17.11 -21.78 -47.71
C ASN A 259 -17.67 -20.54 -46.99
N PRO A 260 -19.01 -20.32 -46.97
CA PRO A 260 -19.61 -19.11 -46.40
C PRO A 260 -19.41 -19.03 -44.88
N MET A 261 -19.29 -20.17 -44.20
CA MET A 261 -19.02 -20.22 -42.77
C MET A 261 -17.60 -19.73 -42.46
N TYR A 262 -16.58 -20.17 -43.22
CA TYR A 262 -15.21 -19.69 -43.02
C TYR A 262 -15.09 -18.18 -43.26
N LYS A 263 -15.78 -17.65 -44.27
CA LYS A 263 -15.86 -16.19 -44.53
C LYS A 263 -16.49 -15.44 -43.35
N GLN A 264 -17.59 -15.95 -42.79
CA GLN A 264 -18.26 -15.35 -41.64
C GLN A 264 -17.39 -15.41 -40.37
N ARG A 265 -16.80 -16.57 -40.08
CA ARG A 265 -15.95 -16.80 -38.90
C ARG A 265 -14.66 -15.98 -38.94
N LEU A 266 -14.00 -15.92 -40.09
CA LEU A 266 -12.83 -15.06 -40.29
C LEU A 266 -13.17 -13.58 -40.07
N ARG A 267 -14.34 -13.12 -40.54
CA ARG A 267 -14.81 -11.75 -40.31
C ARG A 267 -15.02 -11.46 -38.82
N VAL A 268 -15.63 -12.39 -38.07
CA VAL A 268 -15.84 -12.24 -36.62
C VAL A 268 -14.50 -12.27 -35.87
N ALA A 269 -13.62 -13.22 -36.18
CA ALA A 269 -12.30 -13.35 -35.56
C ALA A 269 -11.41 -12.12 -35.84
N SER A 270 -11.42 -11.60 -37.07
CA SER A 270 -10.64 -10.39 -37.43
C SER A 270 -11.09 -9.17 -36.65
N LYS A 271 -12.41 -9.00 -36.47
CA LYS A 271 -12.97 -7.92 -35.63
C LYS A 271 -12.58 -8.09 -34.15
N ARG A 272 -12.56 -9.32 -33.62
CA ARG A 272 -12.12 -9.61 -32.23
C ARG A 272 -10.64 -9.32 -32.02
N ARG A 273 -9.79 -9.68 -32.97
CA ARG A 273 -8.35 -9.39 -32.96
C ARG A 273 -8.08 -7.88 -32.96
N ASP A 274 -8.72 -7.14 -33.86
CA ASP A 274 -8.55 -5.69 -33.96
C ASP A 274 -9.02 -5.01 -32.66
N TYR A 275 -10.04 -5.54 -31.99
CA TYR A 275 -10.45 -5.11 -30.65
C TYR A 275 -9.42 -5.45 -29.56
N SER A 276 -8.91 -6.68 -29.52
CA SER A 276 -7.90 -7.13 -28.53
C SER A 276 -6.61 -6.31 -28.60
N ARG A 277 -6.13 -6.00 -29.82
CA ARG A 277 -4.95 -5.13 -30.02
C ARG A 277 -5.16 -3.70 -29.52
N ASN A 278 -6.41 -3.23 -29.49
CA ASN A 278 -6.77 -1.93 -28.96
C ASN A 278 -7.01 -1.95 -27.42
N GLN A 279 -7.06 -3.13 -26.77
CA GLN A 279 -7.32 -3.26 -25.32
C GLN A 279 -6.10 -3.04 -24.40
N GLU A 280 -4.86 -3.18 -24.90
CA GLU A 280 -3.65 -3.22 -24.05
C GLU A 280 -3.20 -1.86 -23.47
N LYS A 281 -3.87 -0.74 -23.78
CA LYS A 281 -3.38 0.60 -23.41
C LYS A 281 -4.39 1.55 -22.75
N VAL A 282 -5.57 1.07 -22.37
CA VAL A 282 -6.72 1.95 -22.07
C VAL A 282 -7.27 1.69 -20.66
N ASP A 283 -7.64 2.74 -19.92
CA ASP A 283 -8.28 2.67 -18.59
C ASP A 283 -9.62 1.90 -18.67
N PRO A 284 -10.00 1.04 -17.69
CA PRO A 284 -11.29 0.36 -17.65
C PRO A 284 -12.53 1.23 -17.95
N ALA A 285 -12.57 2.48 -17.50
CA ALA A 285 -13.66 3.41 -17.80
C ALA A 285 -13.65 3.81 -19.28
N GLU A 286 -12.48 4.07 -19.85
CA GLU A 286 -12.30 4.33 -21.28
C GLU A 286 -12.62 3.07 -22.12
N LYS A 287 -12.33 1.87 -21.62
CA LYS A 287 -12.72 0.59 -22.26
C LYS A 287 -14.24 0.43 -22.35
N ALA A 288 -14.98 0.82 -21.30
CA ALA A 288 -16.43 0.76 -21.31
C ALA A 288 -17.04 1.76 -22.34
N GLU A 289 -16.48 2.96 -22.48
CA GLU A 289 -16.94 3.92 -23.51
C GLU A 289 -16.54 3.50 -24.93
N ALA A 290 -15.34 2.97 -25.12
CA ALA A 290 -14.91 2.41 -26.40
C ALA A 290 -15.82 1.24 -26.84
N MET A 291 -16.22 0.38 -25.89
CA MET A 291 -17.19 -0.68 -26.14
C MET A 291 -18.58 -0.11 -26.47
N ARG A 292 -19.05 0.92 -25.77
CA ARG A 292 -20.33 1.60 -26.10
C ARG A 292 -20.33 2.18 -27.51
N LEU A 293 -19.23 2.81 -27.92
CA LEU A 293 -19.05 3.35 -29.27
C LEU A 293 -19.00 2.24 -30.32
N MET A 294 -18.36 1.11 -30.02
CA MET A 294 -18.32 -0.06 -30.90
C MET A 294 -19.70 -0.72 -31.04
N THR A 295 -20.51 -0.83 -29.97
CA THR A 295 -21.89 -1.31 -30.04
C THR A 295 -22.73 -0.42 -30.97
N LYS A 296 -22.52 0.91 -30.94
CA LYS A 296 -23.15 1.84 -31.89
C LYS A 296 -22.63 1.65 -33.32
N GLN A 297 -21.33 1.44 -33.51
CA GLN A 297 -20.71 1.24 -34.82
C GLN A 297 -21.17 -0.06 -35.50
N TYR A 298 -21.45 -1.10 -34.73
CA TYR A 298 -21.94 -2.40 -35.20
C TYR A 298 -23.46 -2.57 -35.04
N ALA A 299 -24.23 -1.48 -35.18
CA ALA A 299 -25.70 -1.47 -35.06
C ALA A 299 -26.43 -2.53 -35.92
N GLY A 300 -25.80 -3.03 -37.00
CA GLY A 300 -26.38 -4.03 -37.90
C GLY A 300 -25.96 -5.49 -37.65
N ASP A 301 -25.12 -5.77 -36.65
CA ASP A 301 -24.54 -7.11 -36.41
C ASP A 301 -24.83 -7.58 -34.98
N LEU A 302 -26.02 -8.15 -34.80
CA LEU A 302 -26.61 -8.49 -33.50
C LEU A 302 -25.79 -9.49 -32.68
N GLU A 303 -25.15 -10.48 -33.33
CA GLU A 303 -24.27 -11.45 -32.66
C GLU A 303 -23.03 -10.77 -32.07
N VAL A 304 -22.48 -9.79 -32.80
CA VAL A 304 -21.34 -9.00 -32.32
C VAL A 304 -21.73 -8.15 -31.11
N GLN A 305 -22.93 -7.55 -31.12
CA GLN A 305 -23.42 -6.78 -29.97
C GLN A 305 -23.62 -7.63 -28.71
N VAL A 306 -24.23 -8.82 -28.85
CA VAL A 306 -24.44 -9.73 -27.72
C VAL A 306 -23.11 -10.19 -27.12
N TRP A 307 -22.11 -10.47 -27.97
CA TRP A 307 -20.76 -10.80 -27.51
C TRP A 307 -20.10 -9.62 -26.77
N TYR A 308 -20.23 -8.39 -27.28
CA TYR A 308 -19.71 -7.20 -26.58
C TYR A 308 -20.35 -7.00 -25.20
N ILE A 309 -21.65 -7.24 -25.09
CA ILE A 309 -22.36 -7.19 -23.81
C ILE A 309 -21.84 -8.27 -22.86
N ASP A 310 -21.59 -9.50 -23.34
CA ASP A 310 -21.00 -10.56 -22.52
C ASP A 310 -19.59 -10.21 -22.03
N ALA A 311 -18.76 -9.61 -22.90
CA ALA A 311 -17.43 -9.12 -22.53
C ALA A 311 -17.49 -7.98 -21.51
N LEU A 312 -18.45 -7.06 -21.63
CA LEU A 312 -18.69 -5.99 -20.65
C LEU A 312 -19.13 -6.55 -19.30
N VAL A 313 -20.07 -7.50 -19.30
CA VAL A 313 -20.55 -8.17 -18.08
C VAL A 313 -19.41 -8.91 -17.38
N ASP A 314 -18.56 -9.60 -18.13
CA ASP A 314 -17.38 -10.28 -17.60
C ASP A 314 -16.35 -9.28 -17.04
N LEU A 315 -16.10 -8.17 -17.76
CA LEU A 315 -15.22 -7.10 -17.28
C LEU A 315 -15.72 -6.50 -15.96
N VAL A 316 -17.00 -6.15 -15.88
CA VAL A 316 -17.64 -5.62 -14.66
C VAL A 316 -17.50 -6.63 -13.50
N SER A 317 -17.65 -7.93 -13.78
CA SER A 317 -17.54 -8.99 -12.77
C SER A 317 -16.11 -9.18 -12.23
N LYS A 318 -15.09 -8.84 -13.04
CA LYS A 318 -13.67 -8.96 -12.70
C LYS A 318 -13.11 -7.72 -11.99
N GLN A 319 -13.82 -6.60 -12.03
CA GLN A 319 -13.38 -5.36 -11.41
C GLN A 319 -13.49 -5.41 -9.88
N THR A 320 -12.44 -4.95 -9.19
CA THR A 320 -12.36 -4.96 -7.71
C THR A 320 -12.70 -3.62 -7.08
N GLU A 321 -12.62 -2.52 -7.82
CA GLU A 321 -12.83 -1.17 -7.31
C GLU A 321 -14.24 -0.66 -7.59
N TYR A 322 -14.94 -0.22 -6.54
CA TYR A 322 -16.34 0.19 -6.60
C TYR A 322 -16.66 1.22 -7.69
N VAL A 323 -15.90 2.32 -7.73
CA VAL A 323 -16.17 3.44 -8.65
C VAL A 323 -16.12 2.96 -10.10
N GLN A 324 -15.17 2.06 -10.40
CA GLN A 324 -15.03 1.47 -11.73
C GLN A 324 -16.15 0.47 -12.04
N VAL A 325 -16.61 -0.32 -11.05
CA VAL A 325 -17.71 -1.27 -11.23
C VAL A 325 -19.04 -0.55 -11.47
N GLU A 326 -19.35 0.50 -10.70
CA GLU A 326 -20.62 1.23 -10.86
C GLU A 326 -20.68 1.96 -12.21
N GLU A 327 -19.62 2.66 -12.59
CA GLU A 327 -19.55 3.32 -13.89
C GLU A 327 -19.61 2.32 -15.05
N ALA A 328 -18.83 1.23 -14.98
CA ALA A 328 -18.83 0.21 -16.02
C ALA A 328 -20.19 -0.49 -16.11
N ALA A 329 -20.83 -0.81 -14.98
CA ALA A 329 -22.15 -1.43 -14.97
C ALA A 329 -23.24 -0.49 -15.50
N GLN A 330 -23.17 0.81 -15.16
CA GLN A 330 -24.08 1.82 -15.69
C GLN A 330 -23.94 1.95 -17.22
N ARG A 331 -22.71 2.02 -17.73
CA ARG A 331 -22.45 2.08 -19.19
C ARG A 331 -22.87 0.79 -19.89
N THR A 332 -22.71 -0.37 -19.25
CA THR A 332 -23.17 -1.65 -19.78
C THR A 332 -24.70 -1.73 -19.82
N GLU A 333 -25.39 -1.21 -18.81
CA GLU A 333 -26.86 -1.12 -18.78
C GLU A 333 -27.39 -0.22 -19.91
N GLU A 334 -26.75 0.93 -20.15
CA GLU A 334 -27.06 1.81 -21.28
C GLU A 334 -26.88 1.10 -22.63
N ALA A 335 -25.76 0.41 -22.82
CA ALA A 335 -25.50 -0.35 -24.05
C ALA A 335 -26.54 -1.45 -24.26
N LEU A 336 -26.88 -2.18 -23.19
CA LEU A 336 -27.91 -3.21 -23.21
C LEU A 336 -29.29 -2.63 -23.57
N GLN A 337 -29.65 -1.48 -23.03
CA GLN A 337 -30.92 -0.82 -23.32
C GLN A 337 -31.03 -0.39 -24.78
N VAL A 338 -29.94 0.13 -25.37
CA VAL A 338 -29.86 0.46 -26.79
C VAL A 338 -30.02 -0.79 -27.66
N THR A 339 -29.31 -1.87 -27.33
CA THR A 339 -29.41 -3.16 -28.05
C THR A 339 -30.80 -3.78 -27.93
N MET A 340 -31.44 -3.72 -26.75
CA MET A 340 -32.82 -4.18 -26.57
C MET A 340 -33.81 -3.39 -27.44
N GLN A 341 -33.67 -2.05 -27.52
CA GLN A 341 -34.52 -1.22 -28.39
C GLN A 341 -34.34 -1.56 -29.88
N GLN A 342 -33.09 -1.76 -30.31
CA GLN A 342 -32.78 -2.16 -31.69
C GLN A 342 -33.36 -3.55 -32.01
N MET A 343 -33.29 -4.51 -31.10
CA MET A 343 -33.84 -5.86 -31.29
C MET A 343 -35.37 -5.89 -31.40
N VAL A 344 -36.06 -5.05 -30.62
CA VAL A 344 -37.52 -4.91 -30.74
C VAL A 344 -37.90 -4.40 -32.13
N SER A 345 -37.13 -3.44 -32.68
CA SER A 345 -37.36 -2.93 -34.03
C SER A 345 -37.02 -3.92 -35.15
N ALA A 346 -36.08 -4.85 -34.90
CA ALA A 346 -35.63 -5.85 -35.86
C ALA A 346 -36.44 -7.17 -35.85
N GLY A 347 -37.45 -7.29 -34.98
CA GLY A 347 -38.27 -8.51 -34.89
C GLY A 347 -37.55 -9.70 -34.26
N ALA A 348 -36.64 -9.47 -33.31
CA ALA A 348 -35.90 -10.53 -32.63
C ALA A 348 -36.82 -11.54 -31.91
N ASP A 349 -36.41 -12.82 -31.90
CA ASP A 349 -37.14 -13.90 -31.27
C ASP A 349 -37.18 -13.82 -29.73
N ASP A 350 -38.08 -14.58 -29.12
CA ASP A 350 -38.27 -14.62 -27.66
C ASP A 350 -37.08 -15.25 -26.91
N GLY A 351 -36.20 -15.98 -27.61
CA GLY A 351 -34.97 -16.52 -27.03
C GLY A 351 -33.94 -15.42 -26.77
N MET A 352 -33.71 -14.56 -27.75
CA MET A 352 -32.81 -13.41 -27.63
C MET A 352 -33.29 -12.41 -26.58
N ARG A 353 -34.60 -12.12 -26.54
CA ARG A 353 -35.18 -11.24 -25.51
C ARG A 353 -34.91 -11.75 -24.10
N ARG A 354 -35.16 -13.04 -23.85
CA ARG A 354 -34.87 -13.68 -22.55
C ARG A 354 -33.38 -13.62 -22.21
N GLY A 355 -32.50 -13.86 -23.19
CA GLY A 355 -31.06 -13.78 -22.99
C GLY A 355 -30.56 -12.37 -22.63
N LEU A 356 -31.16 -11.32 -23.19
CA LEU A 356 -30.83 -9.94 -22.81
C LEU A 356 -31.39 -9.57 -21.43
N GLU A 357 -32.61 -10.01 -21.11
CA GLU A 357 -33.21 -9.79 -19.79
C GLU A 357 -32.40 -10.48 -18.68
N GLU A 358 -31.88 -11.69 -18.95
CA GLU A 358 -30.99 -12.40 -18.03
C GLU A 358 -29.68 -11.61 -17.79
N ARG A 359 -29.07 -11.07 -18.86
CA ARG A 359 -27.90 -10.20 -18.75
C ARG A 359 -28.21 -8.92 -17.98
N ARG A 360 -29.38 -8.31 -18.20
CA ARG A 360 -29.84 -7.14 -17.43
C ARG A 360 -29.90 -7.45 -15.95
N ARG A 361 -30.54 -8.57 -15.58
CA ARG A 361 -30.63 -9.03 -14.18
C ARG A 361 -29.24 -9.23 -13.59
N LYS A 362 -28.30 -9.82 -14.35
CA LYS A 362 -26.90 -9.99 -13.92
C LYS A 362 -26.20 -8.65 -13.68
N ILE A 363 -26.37 -7.65 -14.55
CA ILE A 363 -25.82 -6.30 -14.36
C ILE A 363 -26.42 -5.62 -13.12
N THR A 364 -27.74 -5.68 -12.95
CA THR A 364 -28.41 -5.11 -11.77
C THR A 364 -27.91 -5.77 -10.48
N ARG A 365 -27.74 -7.11 -10.48
CA ARG A 365 -27.14 -7.87 -9.38
C ARG A 365 -25.71 -7.39 -9.07
N MET A 366 -24.87 -7.20 -10.08
CA MET A 366 -23.50 -6.69 -9.91
C MET A 366 -23.47 -5.26 -9.36
N LYS A 367 -24.39 -4.37 -9.78
CA LYS A 367 -24.52 -3.01 -9.23
C LYS A 367 -24.88 -3.02 -7.74
N ASP A 368 -25.84 -3.86 -7.36
CA ASP A 368 -26.22 -4.02 -5.95
C ASP A 368 -25.05 -4.53 -5.10
N ILE A 369 -24.35 -5.57 -5.57
CA ILE A 369 -23.14 -6.09 -4.92
C ILE A 369 -22.09 -4.97 -4.76
N ALA A 370 -21.78 -4.24 -5.84
CA ALA A 370 -20.77 -3.20 -5.82
C ALA A 370 -21.10 -2.09 -4.81
N ARG A 371 -22.34 -1.61 -4.83
CA ARG A 371 -22.83 -0.60 -3.89
C ARG A 371 -22.74 -1.07 -2.45
N ARG A 372 -23.23 -2.26 -2.15
CA ARG A 372 -23.17 -2.83 -0.79
C ARG A 372 -21.72 -3.01 -0.33
N LYS A 373 -20.83 -3.48 -1.21
CA LYS A 373 -19.38 -3.55 -0.93
C LYS A 373 -18.80 -2.18 -0.57
N HIS A 374 -19.18 -1.14 -1.29
CA HIS A 374 -18.72 0.22 -1.01
C HIS A 374 -19.22 0.76 0.33
N ASP A 375 -20.52 0.61 0.59
CA ASP A 375 -21.14 1.06 1.84
C ASP A 375 -20.47 0.39 3.05
N ILE A 376 -20.22 -0.92 2.96
CA ILE A 376 -19.46 -1.69 3.97
C ILE A 376 -18.06 -1.08 4.19
N VAL A 377 -17.31 -0.80 3.13
CA VAL A 377 -15.95 -0.23 3.24
C VAL A 377 -15.99 1.17 3.86
N LEU A 378 -16.99 2.00 3.52
CA LEU A 378 -17.17 3.33 4.10
C LEU A 378 -17.51 3.27 5.59
N GLU A 379 -18.33 2.30 6.00
CA GLU A 379 -18.71 2.08 7.39
C GLU A 379 -17.57 1.51 8.25
N LEU A 380 -16.63 0.76 7.64
CA LEU A 380 -15.43 0.23 8.31
C LEU A 380 -14.27 1.22 8.41
N LYS A 381 -14.48 2.51 8.12
CA LYS A 381 -13.42 3.51 8.31
C LYS A 381 -13.12 3.77 9.79
N PRO A 382 -11.87 4.11 10.14
CA PRO A 382 -11.44 4.33 11.54
C PRO A 382 -12.24 5.36 12.32
N ASP A 383 -12.63 6.45 11.65
CA ASP A 383 -13.37 7.59 12.19
C ASP A 383 -14.86 7.30 12.45
N LYS A 384 -15.36 6.16 11.95
CA LYS A 384 -16.75 5.78 12.13
C LYS A 384 -17.01 5.23 13.53
N GLN A 385 -18.24 5.52 14.00
CA GLN A 385 -18.76 4.99 15.26
C GLN A 385 -18.92 3.48 15.19
N LEU A 386 -18.93 2.85 16.38
CA LEU A 386 -19.01 1.40 16.54
C LEU A 386 -20.25 0.77 15.86
N GLU A 387 -21.39 1.46 15.88
CA GLU A 387 -22.62 0.99 15.23
C GLU A 387 -22.45 0.80 13.72
N ALA A 388 -21.67 1.66 13.06
CA ALA A 388 -21.38 1.51 11.64
C ALA A 388 -20.55 0.26 11.36
N TRP A 389 -19.56 -0.05 12.21
CA TRP A 389 -18.77 -1.28 12.09
C TRP A 389 -19.62 -2.55 12.26
N LEU A 390 -20.59 -2.52 13.18
CA LEU A 390 -21.53 -3.62 13.36
C LEU A 390 -22.48 -3.79 12.18
N ARG A 391 -23.03 -2.68 11.65
CA ARG A 391 -23.84 -2.71 10.43
C ARG A 391 -23.04 -3.26 9.27
N ALA A 392 -21.81 -2.79 9.07
CA ALA A 392 -20.91 -3.28 8.02
C ALA A 392 -20.63 -4.78 8.15
N LYS A 393 -20.42 -5.29 9.37
CA LYS A 393 -20.28 -6.74 9.61
C LYS A 393 -21.54 -7.51 9.26
N SER A 394 -22.69 -7.05 9.73
CA SER A 394 -23.97 -7.70 9.44
C SER A 394 -24.26 -7.69 7.95
N GLU A 395 -24.01 -6.56 7.28
CA GLU A 395 -24.25 -6.38 5.86
C GLU A 395 -23.25 -7.17 5.01
N GLY A 396 -21.99 -7.27 5.44
CA GLY A 396 -20.99 -8.15 4.83
C GLY A 396 -21.36 -9.63 4.94
N ALA A 397 -21.81 -10.08 6.11
CA ALA A 397 -22.31 -11.45 6.28
C ALA A 397 -23.58 -11.71 5.45
N LYS A 398 -24.51 -10.76 5.42
CA LYS A 398 -25.72 -10.83 4.59
C LYS A 398 -25.37 -10.89 3.10
N LEU A 399 -24.42 -10.08 2.64
CA LEU A 399 -23.97 -10.09 1.24
C LEU A 399 -23.35 -11.43 0.85
N VAL A 400 -22.58 -12.07 1.75
CA VAL A 400 -22.05 -13.42 1.52
C VAL A 400 -23.16 -14.46 1.46
N ASN A 401 -24.22 -14.33 2.27
CA ASN A 401 -25.36 -15.25 2.26
C ASN A 401 -26.27 -15.07 1.05
N ASP A 402 -26.56 -13.82 0.67
CA ASP A 402 -27.40 -13.48 -0.49
C ASP A 402 -26.77 -13.99 -1.81
N PHE A 403 -25.45 -14.19 -1.82
CA PHE A 403 -24.65 -14.61 -2.96
C PHE A 403 -23.69 -15.76 -2.61
N GLU A 404 -24.20 -16.79 -1.93
CA GLU A 404 -23.39 -17.91 -1.41
C GLU A 404 -22.62 -18.68 -2.51
N ASP A 405 -23.16 -18.68 -3.73
CA ASP A 405 -22.59 -19.28 -4.94
C ASP A 405 -21.34 -18.54 -5.46
N GLU A 406 -21.11 -17.30 -5.02
CA GLU A 406 -20.01 -16.46 -5.49
C GLU A 406 -18.81 -16.47 -4.52
N LEU A 407 -17.87 -17.40 -4.71
CA LEU A 407 -16.62 -17.50 -3.92
C LEU A 407 -15.84 -16.16 -3.86
N ALA A 408 -15.93 -15.34 -4.91
CA ALA A 408 -15.30 -14.02 -4.97
C ALA A 408 -15.84 -13.04 -3.91
N ILE A 409 -17.15 -13.08 -3.58
CA ILE A 409 -17.74 -12.21 -2.56
C ILE A 409 -17.27 -12.63 -1.17
N ARG A 410 -17.25 -13.94 -0.89
CA ARG A 410 -16.70 -14.48 0.37
C ARG A 410 -15.24 -14.08 0.55
N THR A 411 -14.43 -14.24 -0.49
CA THR A 411 -13.01 -13.88 -0.48
C THR A 411 -12.80 -12.37 -0.27
N TRP A 412 -13.61 -11.54 -0.94
CA TRP A 412 -13.59 -10.09 -0.77
C TRP A 412 -13.97 -9.68 0.66
N TRP A 413 -15.03 -10.27 1.23
CA TRP A 413 -15.49 -9.93 2.58
C TRP A 413 -14.44 -10.32 3.61
N GLU A 414 -13.89 -11.53 3.52
CA GLU A 414 -12.83 -12.01 4.42
C GLU A 414 -11.61 -11.07 4.40
N ARG A 415 -11.17 -10.66 3.21
CA ARG A 415 -10.04 -9.73 3.03
C ARG A 415 -10.34 -8.34 3.61
N THR A 416 -11.52 -7.80 3.32
CA THR A 416 -11.95 -6.48 3.80
C THR A 416 -12.05 -6.45 5.31
N ARG A 417 -12.68 -7.48 5.89
CA ARG A 417 -12.77 -7.69 7.34
C ARG A 417 -11.39 -7.78 7.98
N GLN A 418 -10.48 -8.59 7.42
CA GLN A 418 -9.12 -8.73 7.94
C GLN A 418 -8.31 -7.43 7.84
N TYR A 419 -8.49 -6.65 6.77
CA TYR A 419 -7.83 -5.35 6.62
C TYR A 419 -8.31 -4.36 7.71
N ALA A 420 -9.62 -4.21 7.88
CA ALA A 420 -10.20 -3.34 8.91
C ALA A 420 -9.79 -3.80 10.32
N PHE A 421 -9.72 -5.11 10.55
CA PHE A 421 -9.24 -5.68 11.80
C PHE A 421 -7.77 -5.33 12.07
N ARG A 422 -6.87 -5.51 11.10
CA ARG A 422 -5.44 -5.16 11.25
C ARG A 422 -5.21 -3.66 11.43
N ASP A 423 -6.02 -2.83 10.78
CA ASP A 423 -5.98 -1.38 11.00
C ASP A 423 -6.35 -1.03 12.45
N ALA A 424 -7.43 -1.61 12.98
CA ALA A 424 -7.82 -1.42 14.38
C ALA A 424 -6.75 -1.96 15.34
N GLU A 425 -6.16 -3.12 15.06
CA GLU A 425 -5.04 -3.69 15.83
C GLU A 425 -3.81 -2.78 15.83
N SER A 426 -3.45 -2.22 14.67
CA SER A 426 -2.36 -1.26 14.56
C SER A 426 -2.65 -0.01 15.39
N ARG A 427 -3.85 0.56 15.31
CA ARG A 427 -4.23 1.72 16.14
C ARG A 427 -4.20 1.38 17.63
N LEU A 428 -4.60 0.17 18.00
CA LEU A 428 -4.49 -0.32 19.37
C LEU A 428 -3.03 -0.39 19.85
N SER A 429 -2.10 -0.87 19.02
CA SER A 429 -0.68 -0.93 19.41
C SER A 429 0.00 0.44 19.50
N HIS A 430 -0.49 1.44 18.77
CA HIS A 430 0.06 2.81 18.75
C HIS A 430 -0.60 3.76 19.77
N SER A 431 -1.53 3.28 20.60
CA SER A 431 -2.27 4.08 21.59
C SER A 431 -1.41 4.61 22.75
N GLY A 432 -0.22 4.04 22.95
CA GLY A 432 0.71 4.44 24.01
C GLY A 432 0.29 3.99 25.43
N GLY A 433 -0.61 3.02 25.57
CA GLY A 433 -1.05 2.50 26.87
C GLY A 433 -2.18 3.29 27.53
N ASP A 434 -2.69 4.34 26.88
CA ASP A 434 -3.84 5.09 27.34
C ASP A 434 -5.12 4.30 27.06
N VAL A 435 -5.72 3.77 28.14
CA VAL A 435 -6.91 2.91 28.09
C VAL A 435 -8.06 3.56 27.30
N TRP A 436 -8.21 4.88 27.35
CA TRP A 436 -9.30 5.57 26.63
C TRP A 436 -9.05 5.61 25.11
N LYS A 437 -7.79 5.75 24.68
CA LYS A 437 -7.40 5.70 23.27
C LYS A 437 -7.42 4.27 22.73
N GLU A 438 -7.17 3.28 23.58
CA GLU A 438 -7.28 1.86 23.25
C GLU A 438 -8.73 1.39 23.09
N LEU A 439 -9.67 2.10 23.71
CA LEU A 439 -11.05 1.65 23.86
C LEU A 439 -11.79 1.49 22.52
N GLN A 440 -11.73 2.50 21.66
CA GLN A 440 -12.37 2.49 20.35
C GLN A 440 -11.82 1.40 19.41
N PRO A 441 -10.50 1.29 19.17
CA PRO A 441 -9.97 0.23 18.31
C PRO A 441 -10.23 -1.16 18.88
N ALA A 442 -10.17 -1.36 20.20
CA ALA A 442 -10.55 -2.65 20.81
C ALA A 442 -12.04 -2.99 20.56
N ALA A 443 -12.95 -2.03 20.72
CA ALA A 443 -14.36 -2.23 20.42
C ALA A 443 -14.60 -2.54 18.93
N GLN A 444 -13.89 -1.86 18.02
CA GLN A 444 -13.93 -2.14 16.58
C GLN A 444 -13.40 -3.54 16.24
N MET A 445 -12.31 -3.99 16.89
CA MET A 445 -11.82 -5.36 16.77
C MET A 445 -12.88 -6.37 17.21
N LEU A 446 -13.53 -6.14 18.36
CA LEU A 446 -14.60 -7.03 18.86
C LEU A 446 -15.86 -7.03 17.99
N ALA A 447 -16.16 -5.89 17.36
CA ALA A 447 -17.24 -5.81 16.40
C ALA A 447 -17.00 -6.83 15.28
N LEU A 448 -15.79 -6.89 14.72
CA LEU A 448 -15.42 -7.81 13.65
C LEU A 448 -15.23 -9.26 14.14
N ASP A 449 -14.52 -9.44 15.25
CA ASP A 449 -14.15 -10.71 15.86
C ASP A 449 -14.52 -10.74 17.34
N GLY A 450 -15.67 -11.37 17.65
CA GLY A 450 -16.24 -11.37 18.98
C GLY A 450 -15.38 -12.08 20.03
N ASP A 451 -14.46 -12.95 19.60
CA ASP A 451 -13.62 -13.79 20.47
C ASP A 451 -12.21 -13.23 20.66
N ASN A 452 -11.97 -11.98 20.25
CA ASN A 452 -10.64 -11.39 20.37
C ASN A 452 -10.23 -11.12 21.84
N ASN A 453 -9.36 -11.96 22.38
CA ASN A 453 -8.89 -11.88 23.78
C ASN A 453 -8.15 -10.57 24.11
N THR A 454 -7.38 -10.03 23.16
CA THR A 454 -6.64 -8.77 23.35
C THR A 454 -7.61 -7.61 23.57
N ALA A 455 -8.60 -7.47 22.69
CA ALA A 455 -9.61 -6.44 22.79
C ALA A 455 -10.51 -6.63 24.03
N ARG A 456 -10.87 -7.87 24.40
CA ARG A 456 -11.56 -8.15 25.67
C ARG A 456 -10.75 -7.69 26.89
N THR A 457 -9.43 -7.92 26.88
CA THR A 457 -8.55 -7.48 27.98
C THR A 457 -8.51 -5.96 28.10
N VAL A 458 -8.47 -5.24 26.99
CA VAL A 458 -8.53 -3.76 26.96
C VAL A 458 -9.85 -3.27 27.53
N LEU A 459 -10.97 -3.87 27.11
CA LEU A 459 -12.29 -3.56 27.66
C LEU A 459 -12.37 -3.79 29.17
N GLN A 460 -11.75 -4.85 29.69
CA GLN A 460 -11.66 -5.09 31.14
C GLN A 460 -10.82 -4.05 31.88
N LYS A 461 -9.72 -3.55 31.28
CA LYS A 461 -8.95 -2.43 31.83
C LYS A 461 -9.78 -1.15 31.87
N ALA A 462 -10.57 -0.91 30.84
CA ALA A 462 -11.48 0.22 30.80
C ALA A 462 -12.55 0.15 31.87
N ASN A 463 -13.07 -1.04 32.17
CA ASN A 463 -13.97 -1.24 33.30
C ASN A 463 -13.33 -0.77 34.62
N ARG A 464 -12.07 -1.10 34.87
CA ARG A 464 -11.33 -0.59 36.04
C ARG A 464 -11.17 0.93 35.99
N ALA A 465 -10.83 1.49 34.84
CA ALA A 465 -10.69 2.93 34.67
C ALA A 465 -12.02 3.70 34.91
N ILE A 466 -13.16 3.10 34.55
CA ILE A 466 -14.50 3.61 34.87
C ILE A 466 -14.73 3.62 36.39
N MET A 467 -14.31 2.55 37.09
CA MET A 467 -14.44 2.47 38.55
C MET A 467 -13.54 3.47 39.28
N ASP A 468 -12.42 3.87 38.67
CA ASP A 468 -11.53 4.91 39.18
C ASP A 468 -12.02 6.34 38.83
N PHE A 469 -13.02 6.47 37.96
CA PHE A 469 -13.55 7.76 37.50
C PHE A 469 -14.03 8.69 38.63
N PRO A 470 -14.72 8.22 39.70
CA PRO A 470 -15.08 9.08 40.81
C PRO A 470 -13.89 9.82 41.43
N GLN A 471 -12.72 9.19 41.46
CA GLN A 471 -11.50 9.82 41.98
C GLN A 471 -11.01 10.89 41.01
N GLN A 472 -11.01 10.62 39.70
CA GLN A 472 -10.63 11.61 38.67
C GLN A 472 -11.58 12.81 38.66
N LEU A 473 -12.89 12.56 38.75
CA LEU A 473 -13.90 13.60 38.86
C LEU A 473 -13.72 14.41 40.15
N ARG A 474 -13.46 13.75 41.30
CA ARG A 474 -13.15 14.45 42.55
C ARG A 474 -11.90 15.31 42.44
N LEU A 475 -10.86 14.86 41.75
CA LEU A 475 -9.65 15.68 41.54
C LEU A 475 -9.97 16.91 40.67
N ALA A 476 -10.76 16.73 39.60
CA ALA A 476 -11.21 17.85 38.76
C ALA A 476 -12.13 18.84 39.49
N VAL A 477 -12.97 18.34 40.40
CA VAL A 477 -13.88 19.17 41.23
C VAL A 477 -13.15 19.84 42.39
N ASN A 478 -12.22 19.16 43.06
CA ASN A 478 -11.55 19.65 44.26
C ASN A 478 -10.38 20.59 43.95
N ASP A 479 -9.96 20.70 42.69
CA ASP A 479 -9.05 21.77 42.24
C ASP A 479 -9.78 23.11 42.01
N THR A 480 -10.81 23.38 42.82
CA THR A 480 -11.50 24.69 42.91
C THR A 480 -10.58 25.80 43.44
N THR A 481 -9.46 25.44 44.05
CA THR A 481 -8.43 26.39 44.51
C THR A 481 -7.44 26.76 43.42
N GLY A 482 -7.33 25.96 42.34
CA GLY A 482 -6.30 26.13 41.30
C GLY A 482 -4.87 25.90 41.82
N ALA A 483 -4.71 25.23 42.96
CA ALA A 483 -3.46 25.14 43.70
C ALA A 483 -2.46 24.14 43.08
N SER A 484 -2.90 23.17 42.27
CA SER A 484 -2.01 22.09 41.78
C SER A 484 -1.39 22.31 40.41
N TYR A 485 -1.69 23.40 39.70
CA TYR A 485 -1.15 23.66 38.35
C TYR A 485 -0.35 24.97 38.33
N ALA A 486 0.94 24.92 37.99
CA ALA A 486 1.80 26.11 37.86
C ALA A 486 1.61 26.78 36.48
N GLY A 487 1.27 28.08 36.43
CA GLY A 487 1.01 28.85 35.19
C GLY A 487 0.07 30.06 35.36
N GLU A 488 -0.22 30.80 34.28
CA GLU A 488 -1.18 31.93 34.24
C GLU A 488 -2.61 31.45 34.58
N ALA A 489 -3.28 32.11 35.52
CA ALA A 489 -4.52 31.61 36.14
C ALA A 489 -5.72 31.49 35.18
N ARG A 490 -5.75 32.25 34.07
CA ARG A 490 -6.83 32.14 33.05
C ARG A 490 -6.71 30.88 32.20
N ASN A 491 -5.50 30.50 31.77
CA ASN A 491 -5.27 29.30 30.96
C ASN A 491 -5.63 28.00 31.71
N LYS A 492 -5.63 28.03 33.06
CA LYS A 492 -5.93 26.87 33.90
C LYS A 492 -7.42 26.48 33.89
N LEU A 493 -8.32 27.47 33.90
CA LEU A 493 -9.77 27.18 33.87
C LEU A 493 -10.18 26.55 32.54
N ASP A 494 -9.61 27.03 31.43
CA ASP A 494 -9.84 26.44 30.11
C ASP A 494 -9.27 25.01 30.02
N GLN A 495 -8.10 24.74 30.64
CA GLN A 495 -7.56 23.37 30.76
C GLN A 495 -8.46 22.45 31.60
N GLN A 496 -9.03 22.94 32.70
CA GLN A 496 -10.00 22.17 33.51
C GLN A 496 -11.28 21.85 32.72
N ILE A 497 -11.81 22.82 31.96
CA ILE A 497 -12.99 22.61 31.08
C ILE A 497 -12.67 21.57 30.00
N LEU A 498 -11.49 21.65 29.38
CA LEU A 498 -11.04 20.67 28.39
C LEU A 498 -10.91 19.27 29.01
N ALA A 499 -10.25 19.15 30.16
CA ALA A 499 -10.10 17.87 30.86
C ALA A 499 -11.46 17.27 31.25
N ALA A 500 -12.39 18.08 31.76
CA ALA A 500 -13.76 17.62 32.06
C ALA A 500 -14.51 17.20 30.78
N THR A 501 -14.31 17.92 29.67
CA THR A 501 -14.90 17.58 28.37
C THR A 501 -14.37 16.24 27.85
N ASP A 502 -13.05 16.01 27.93
CA ASP A 502 -12.41 14.76 27.54
C ASP A 502 -12.91 13.59 28.41
N LEU A 503 -13.00 13.79 29.73
CA LEU A 503 -13.57 12.81 30.66
C LEU A 503 -15.01 12.45 30.29
N ARG A 504 -15.86 13.44 30.00
CA ARG A 504 -17.25 13.20 29.56
C ARG A 504 -17.28 12.40 28.26
N ASN A 505 -16.46 12.77 27.28
CA ASN A 505 -16.44 12.10 25.98
C ASN A 505 -15.96 10.64 26.12
N ASN A 506 -14.96 10.38 26.97
CA ASN A 506 -14.50 9.03 27.30
C ASN A 506 -15.60 8.19 27.96
N MET A 507 -16.39 8.78 28.86
CA MET A 507 -17.55 8.11 29.46
C MET A 507 -18.66 7.83 28.45
N MET A 508 -18.92 8.75 27.51
CA MET A 508 -19.88 8.50 26.43
C MET A 508 -19.47 7.31 25.56
N LEU A 509 -18.19 7.26 25.16
CA LEU A 509 -17.65 6.12 24.42
C LEU A 509 -17.77 4.81 25.22
N ALA A 510 -17.45 4.85 26.52
CA ALA A 510 -17.59 3.69 27.40
C ALA A 510 -19.05 3.22 27.51
N ARG A 511 -20.02 4.13 27.62
CA ARG A 511 -21.45 3.79 27.68
C ARG A 511 -21.93 3.12 26.41
N ASP A 512 -21.49 3.61 25.25
CA ASP A 512 -21.89 3.07 23.95
C ASP A 512 -21.31 1.64 23.80
N ILE A 513 -20.05 1.45 24.19
CA ILE A 513 -19.41 0.13 24.22
C ILE A 513 -20.08 -0.82 25.21
N LEU A 514 -20.44 -0.38 26.42
CA LEU A 514 -21.19 -1.18 27.39
C LEU A 514 -22.58 -1.55 26.89
N THR A 515 -23.21 -0.68 26.10
CA THR A 515 -24.51 -0.96 25.48
C THR A 515 -24.38 -2.04 24.41
N THR A 516 -23.32 -1.97 23.61
CA THR A 516 -23.09 -2.90 22.49
C THR A 516 -22.52 -4.24 22.94
N PHE A 517 -21.53 -4.23 23.82
CA PHE A 517 -20.78 -5.40 24.28
C PHE A 517 -21.04 -5.72 25.75
N GLY A 518 -22.20 -5.32 26.28
CA GLY A 518 -22.55 -5.56 27.68
C GLY A 518 -22.46 -7.04 28.10
N GLY A 519 -22.71 -7.98 27.17
CA GLY A 519 -22.53 -9.41 27.44
C GLY A 519 -21.08 -9.84 27.75
N VAL A 520 -20.09 -8.99 27.51
CA VAL A 520 -18.67 -9.22 27.86
C VAL A 520 -18.39 -8.89 29.33
N PHE A 521 -19.28 -8.14 30.00
CA PHE A 521 -19.11 -7.73 31.39
C PHE A 521 -20.23 -8.30 32.26
N ASP A 522 -19.86 -9.00 33.34
CA ASP A 522 -20.82 -9.61 34.26
C ASP A 522 -21.76 -8.59 34.94
N ASN A 523 -21.38 -7.30 34.96
CA ASN A 523 -22.10 -6.20 35.60
C ASN A 523 -22.41 -5.02 34.63
N ALA A 524 -22.57 -5.27 33.34
CA ALA A 524 -22.72 -4.22 32.32
C ALA A 524 -23.88 -3.25 32.55
N VAL A 525 -25.02 -3.73 33.07
CA VAL A 525 -26.21 -2.90 33.33
C VAL A 525 -25.90 -1.86 34.41
N ASP A 526 -25.39 -2.31 35.56
CA ASP A 526 -25.01 -1.43 36.67
C ASP A 526 -23.92 -0.44 36.26
N LEU A 527 -22.92 -0.89 35.50
CA LEU A 527 -21.86 -0.03 34.97
C LEU A 527 -22.40 1.02 34.00
N LYS A 528 -23.34 0.65 33.12
CA LYS A 528 -23.94 1.59 32.17
C LYS A 528 -24.72 2.69 32.91
N ASP A 529 -25.44 2.34 33.96
CA ASP A 529 -26.16 3.29 34.78
C ASP A 529 -25.19 4.20 35.56
N GLN A 530 -24.12 3.65 36.11
CA GLN A 530 -23.04 4.42 36.76
C GLN A 530 -22.37 5.39 35.79
N VAL A 531 -21.98 4.93 34.59
CA VAL A 531 -21.38 5.76 33.54
C VAL A 531 -22.33 6.87 33.12
N SER A 532 -23.64 6.59 33.01
CA SER A 532 -24.64 7.60 32.71
C SER A 532 -24.73 8.65 33.82
N GLY A 533 -24.65 8.22 35.09
CA GLY A 533 -24.51 9.12 36.25
C GLY A 533 -23.25 9.99 36.16
N TYR A 534 -22.11 9.41 35.80
CA TYR A 534 -20.85 10.14 35.63
C TYR A 534 -20.93 11.16 34.48
N ILE A 535 -21.51 10.81 33.33
CA ILE A 535 -21.73 11.74 32.22
C ILE A 535 -22.53 12.95 32.68
N ASN A 536 -23.61 12.73 33.44
CA ASN A 536 -24.44 13.81 33.96
C ASN A 536 -23.64 14.69 34.94
N GLN A 537 -22.92 14.09 35.89
CA GLN A 537 -22.09 14.83 36.85
C GLN A 537 -21.00 15.65 36.16
N THR A 538 -20.31 15.10 35.16
CA THR A 538 -19.29 15.82 34.41
C THR A 538 -19.89 16.93 33.53
N THR A 539 -21.07 16.70 32.96
CA THR A 539 -21.80 17.74 32.20
C THR A 539 -22.20 18.91 33.09
N GLU A 540 -22.70 18.64 34.30
CA GLU A 540 -22.97 19.68 35.30
C GLU A 540 -21.70 20.41 35.72
N LEU A 541 -20.58 19.70 35.89
CA LEU A 541 -19.28 20.31 36.21
C LEU A 541 -18.82 21.26 35.10
N ILE A 542 -18.87 20.83 33.83
CA ILE A 542 -18.51 21.68 32.68
C ILE A 542 -19.38 22.95 32.68
N ALA A 543 -20.70 22.81 32.84
CA ALA A 543 -21.60 23.96 32.87
C ALA A 543 -21.27 24.93 34.02
N ARG A 544 -20.92 24.42 35.20
CA ARG A 544 -20.47 25.25 36.33
C ARG A 544 -19.16 25.97 36.02
N LEU A 545 -18.17 25.27 35.47
CA LEU A 545 -16.87 25.86 35.10
C LEU A 545 -17.02 26.94 34.01
N GLU A 546 -17.91 26.74 33.04
CA GLU A 546 -18.23 27.74 32.02
C GLU A 546 -18.91 28.98 32.61
N ASP A 547 -19.80 28.83 33.60
CA ASP A 547 -20.38 29.97 34.31
C ASP A 547 -19.32 30.71 35.13
N VAL A 548 -18.41 30.00 35.80
CA VAL A 548 -17.25 30.61 36.47
C VAL A 548 -16.41 31.43 35.48
N ARG A 549 -16.09 30.86 34.31
CA ARG A 549 -15.33 31.56 33.26
C ARG A 549 -16.05 32.83 32.81
N LYS A 550 -17.36 32.74 32.61
CA LYS A 550 -18.21 33.88 32.25
C LYS A 550 -18.19 34.96 33.33
N GLN A 551 -18.33 34.59 34.61
CA GLN A 551 -18.30 35.55 35.72
C GLN A 551 -16.91 36.21 35.87
N ILE A 552 -15.82 35.46 35.68
CA ILE A 552 -14.45 36.02 35.66
C ILE A 552 -14.31 37.06 34.54
N HIS A 553 -14.74 36.74 33.31
CA HIS A 553 -14.71 37.70 32.20
C HIS A 553 -15.55 38.95 32.50
N GLN A 554 -16.74 38.78 33.10
CA GLN A 554 -17.59 39.90 33.51
C GLN A 554 -16.92 40.76 34.59
N GLY A 555 -16.23 40.15 35.56
CA GLY A 555 -15.50 40.84 36.62
C GLY A 555 -14.34 41.67 36.08
N TYR A 556 -13.52 41.13 35.16
CA TYR A 556 -12.45 41.89 34.51
C TYR A 556 -12.99 43.02 33.62
N ALA A 557 -14.03 42.76 32.82
CA ALA A 557 -14.68 43.81 32.03
C ALA A 557 -15.23 44.94 32.93
N ALA A 558 -15.74 44.60 34.11
CA ALA A 558 -16.19 45.58 35.10
C ALA A 558 -15.01 46.36 35.73
N ILE A 559 -13.86 45.73 35.97
CA ILE A 559 -12.63 46.45 36.37
C ILE A 559 -12.24 47.47 35.29
N ASP A 560 -12.18 47.04 34.03
CA ASP A 560 -11.80 47.91 32.92
C ASP A 560 -12.77 49.07 32.75
N GLN A 561 -14.08 48.81 32.83
CA GLN A 561 -15.09 49.87 32.82
C GLN A 561 -14.94 50.81 34.02
N ALA A 562 -14.67 50.28 35.21
CA ALA A 562 -14.47 51.07 36.42
C ALA A 562 -13.24 51.96 36.34
N ARG A 563 -12.18 51.60 35.61
CA ARG A 563 -11.03 52.50 35.35
C ARG A 563 -11.49 53.82 34.74
N SER A 564 -12.43 53.77 33.80
CA SER A 564 -12.95 54.96 33.09
C SER A 564 -14.10 55.68 33.81
N THR A 565 -14.86 55.00 34.68
CA THR A 565 -16.11 55.52 35.27
C THR A 565 -16.15 55.29 36.78
N GLU A 566 -16.04 56.37 37.57
CA GLU A 566 -16.18 56.33 39.03
C GLU A 566 -17.55 55.75 39.43
N GLY A 567 -17.56 54.70 40.25
CA GLY A 567 -18.78 54.04 40.73
C GLY A 567 -19.26 52.82 39.94
N ALA A 568 -18.60 52.43 38.85
CA ALA A 568 -18.98 51.24 38.07
C ALA A 568 -18.59 49.89 38.71
N TRP A 569 -18.33 49.85 40.03
CA TRP A 569 -17.94 48.64 40.76
C TRP A 569 -19.11 47.67 41.00
N TYR A 570 -20.36 48.09 40.80
CA TYR A 570 -21.53 47.24 41.02
C TYR A 570 -21.53 45.95 40.17
N ALA A 571 -21.12 46.04 38.90
CA ALA A 571 -21.03 44.88 38.01
C ALA A 571 -19.96 43.89 38.48
N TYR A 572 -18.86 44.39 39.03
CA TYR A 572 -17.82 43.58 39.65
C TYR A 572 -18.37 42.84 40.88
N ASP A 573 -19.02 43.56 41.79
CA ASP A 573 -19.52 42.98 43.04
C ASP A 573 -20.60 41.91 42.76
N GLN A 574 -21.42 42.10 41.72
CA GLN A 574 -22.33 41.06 41.24
C GLN A 574 -21.60 39.81 40.72
N ALA A 575 -20.55 39.98 39.90
CA ALA A 575 -19.75 38.87 39.40
C ALA A 575 -19.05 38.13 40.55
N GLN A 576 -18.50 38.86 41.52
CA GLN A 576 -17.87 38.30 42.72
C GLN A 576 -18.86 37.52 43.59
N GLN A 577 -20.06 38.06 43.86
CA GLN A 577 -21.11 37.35 44.59
C GLN A 577 -21.55 36.06 43.88
N ARG A 578 -21.59 36.07 42.55
CA ARG A 578 -21.90 34.85 41.78
C ARG A 578 -20.78 33.83 41.88
N LEU A 579 -19.51 34.25 41.76
CA LEU A 579 -18.35 33.38 41.96
C LEU A 579 -18.30 32.79 43.38
N GLU A 580 -18.68 33.57 44.40
CA GLU A 580 -18.80 33.11 45.78
C GLU A 580 -19.92 32.06 45.94
N LYS A 581 -21.10 32.31 45.36
CA LYS A 581 -22.21 31.33 45.34
C LYS A 581 -21.85 30.03 44.62
N LEU A 582 -20.98 30.11 43.61
CA LEU A 582 -20.45 28.95 42.90
C LEU A 582 -19.34 28.23 43.68
N GLY A 583 -18.85 28.81 44.80
CA GLY A 583 -17.78 28.24 45.63
C GLY A 583 -16.36 28.53 45.14
N TYR A 584 -16.17 29.49 44.23
CA TYR A 584 -14.89 29.82 43.60
C TYR A 584 -14.23 31.09 44.17
N SER A 585 -14.66 31.56 45.35
CA SER A 585 -14.10 32.79 45.97
C SER A 585 -12.60 32.69 46.30
N GLN A 586 -12.08 31.48 46.48
CA GLN A 586 -10.66 31.20 46.75
C GLN A 586 -9.86 30.82 45.50
N HIS A 587 -10.48 30.79 44.33
CA HIS A 587 -9.79 30.44 43.10
C HIS A 587 -8.74 31.50 42.75
N LEU A 588 -7.52 31.09 42.36
CA LEU A 588 -6.40 32.01 42.09
C LEU A 588 -6.78 33.17 41.16
N THR A 589 -7.49 32.91 40.06
CA THR A 589 -7.95 33.95 39.13
C THR A 589 -8.90 34.95 39.78
N VAL A 590 -9.74 34.52 40.72
CA VAL A 590 -10.65 35.40 41.46
C VAL A 590 -9.86 36.25 42.46
N LEU A 591 -8.86 35.67 43.12
CA LEU A 591 -7.94 36.41 44.00
C LEU A 591 -7.09 37.45 43.24
N GLU A 592 -6.62 37.11 42.04
CA GLU A 592 -5.93 38.04 41.13
C GLU A 592 -6.87 39.16 40.70
N MET A 593 -8.11 38.83 40.34
CA MET A 593 -9.15 39.79 40.01
C MET A 593 -9.47 40.73 41.20
N ASP A 594 -9.51 40.23 42.44
CA ASP A 594 -9.65 41.04 43.67
C ASP A 594 -8.44 41.94 43.92
N ARG A 595 -7.23 41.43 43.69
CA ARG A 595 -6.00 42.20 43.78
C ARG A 595 -6.01 43.35 42.78
N GLU A 596 -6.37 43.09 41.53
CA GLU A 596 -6.45 44.10 40.49
C GLU A 596 -7.51 45.17 40.81
N LYS A 597 -8.69 44.77 41.31
CA LYS A 597 -9.68 45.72 41.84
C LYS A 597 -9.08 46.63 42.91
N ARG A 598 -8.35 46.08 43.89
CA ARG A 598 -7.72 46.89 44.96
C ARG A 598 -6.66 47.84 44.40
N GLU A 599 -5.85 47.39 43.45
CA GLU A 599 -4.84 48.22 42.79
C GLU A 599 -5.49 49.38 42.01
N VAL A 600 -6.55 49.09 41.23
CA VAL A 600 -7.32 50.11 40.49
C VAL A 600 -8.03 51.08 41.44
N GLN A 601 -8.66 50.60 42.51
CA GLN A 601 -9.28 51.46 43.53
C GLN A 601 -8.25 52.33 44.27
N GLY A 602 -7.08 51.78 44.59
CA GLY A 602 -5.97 52.51 45.19
C GLY A 602 -5.48 53.63 44.27
N LYS A 603 -5.26 53.32 42.98
CA LYS A 603 -4.91 54.30 41.95
C LYS A 603 -5.98 55.39 41.82
N GLN A 604 -7.27 55.04 41.79
CA GLN A 604 -8.36 56.03 41.71
C GLN A 604 -8.40 56.96 42.93
N ARG A 605 -8.26 56.43 44.15
CA ARG A 605 -8.21 57.24 45.37
C ARG A 605 -7.02 58.19 45.34
N ASN A 606 -5.84 57.69 44.95
CA ASN A 606 -4.64 58.52 44.83
C ASN A 606 -4.84 59.63 43.78
N LEU A 607 -5.32 59.30 42.58
CA LEU A 607 -5.59 60.29 41.53
C LEU A 607 -6.63 61.33 41.96
N LYS A 608 -7.68 60.92 42.69
CA LYS A 608 -8.68 61.82 43.25
C LYS A 608 -8.06 62.80 44.26
N THR A 609 -7.24 62.30 45.19
CA THR A 609 -6.52 63.16 46.16
C THR A 609 -5.55 64.11 45.47
N VAL A 610 -4.79 63.63 44.47
CA VAL A 610 -3.89 64.49 43.68
C VAL A 610 -4.69 65.55 42.92
N ARG A 611 -5.86 65.21 42.34
CA ARG A 611 -6.75 66.17 41.69
C ARG A 611 -7.27 67.22 42.66
N GLU A 612 -7.73 66.82 43.84
CA GLU A 612 -8.22 67.75 44.88
C GLU A 612 -7.11 68.71 45.33
N ASN A 613 -5.89 68.19 45.52
CA ASN A 613 -4.71 69.00 45.83
C ASN A 613 -4.32 69.93 44.69
N LEU A 614 -4.42 69.48 43.44
CA LEU A 614 -4.21 70.29 42.24
C LEU A 614 -5.21 71.45 42.18
N VAL A 615 -6.51 71.15 42.29
CA VAL A 615 -7.58 72.17 42.27
C VAL A 615 -7.37 73.18 43.39
N LYS A 616 -7.02 72.72 44.60
CA LYS A 616 -6.70 73.58 45.74
C LYS A 616 -5.46 74.44 45.46
N ALA A 617 -4.37 73.86 44.95
CA ALA A 617 -3.16 74.61 44.64
C ALA A 617 -3.39 75.67 43.57
N VAL A 618 -4.19 75.38 42.53
CA VAL A 618 -4.57 76.38 41.52
C VAL A 618 -5.44 77.48 42.13
N ARG A 619 -6.43 77.12 42.97
CA ARG A 619 -7.29 78.08 43.66
C ARG A 619 -6.52 79.00 44.62
N ASP A 620 -5.54 78.44 45.32
CA ASP A 620 -4.66 79.16 46.26
C ASP A 620 -3.49 79.86 45.55
N SER A 621 -3.45 79.86 44.21
CA SER A 621 -2.39 80.49 43.40
C SER A 621 -0.98 79.94 43.62
N ARG A 622 -0.85 78.67 44.06
CA ARG A 622 0.43 77.99 44.28
C ARG A 622 0.87 77.23 43.02
N THR A 623 1.34 77.97 42.02
CA THR A 623 1.65 77.45 40.66
C THR A 623 2.64 76.29 40.65
N ASP A 624 3.71 76.34 41.45
CA ASP A 624 4.73 75.26 41.48
C ASP A 624 4.17 73.96 42.09
N GLU A 625 3.33 74.07 43.12
CA GLU A 625 2.65 72.90 43.70
C GLU A 625 1.60 72.34 42.75
N ALA A 626 0.81 73.21 42.11
CA ALA A 626 -0.15 72.83 41.09
C ALA A 626 0.54 72.08 39.93
N LEU A 627 1.69 72.56 39.48
CA LEU A 627 2.46 71.89 38.43
C LEU A 627 2.95 70.50 38.87
N ARG A 628 3.45 70.35 40.11
CA ARG A 628 3.86 69.05 40.66
C ARG A 628 2.68 68.07 40.73
N PHE A 629 1.53 68.50 41.24
CA PHE A 629 0.35 67.63 41.32
C PHE A 629 -0.19 67.26 39.93
N ALA A 630 -0.18 68.20 38.98
CA ALA A 630 -0.58 67.93 37.60
C ALA A 630 0.37 66.91 36.93
N GLN A 631 1.68 66.99 37.19
CA GLN A 631 2.68 66.03 36.70
C GLN A 631 2.51 64.64 37.34
N GLN A 632 2.21 64.57 38.64
CA GLN A 632 1.89 63.32 39.34
C GLN A 632 0.66 62.63 38.75
N MET A 633 -0.35 63.38 38.28
CA MET A 633 -1.53 62.79 37.61
C MET A 633 -1.22 62.19 36.24
N VAL A 634 -0.23 62.73 35.51
CA VAL A 634 0.17 62.24 34.18
C VAL A 634 1.13 61.05 34.27
N GLY A 635 1.72 60.79 35.46
CA GLY A 635 2.64 59.67 35.67
C GLY A 635 4.06 59.90 35.10
N ALA A 636 4.44 61.15 34.86
CA ALA A 636 5.78 61.47 34.36
C ALA A 636 6.85 61.27 35.46
N PRO A 637 7.95 60.52 35.21
CA PRO A 637 9.04 60.39 36.17
C PRO A 637 9.68 61.76 36.47
N PRO A 638 10.07 62.04 37.74
CA PRO A 638 10.76 63.29 38.11
C PRO A 638 12.04 63.55 37.30
N ASP A 639 12.67 62.48 36.82
CA ASP A 639 14.03 62.47 36.27
C ASP A 639 14.07 62.95 34.81
N VAL A 640 13.01 62.68 34.04
CA VAL A 640 12.82 63.19 32.67
C VAL A 640 12.71 64.73 32.65
N ILE A 641 12.43 65.34 33.82
CA ILE A 641 12.15 66.76 34.01
C ILE A 641 13.42 67.55 34.39
N ALA A 642 14.38 66.93 35.09
CA ALA A 642 15.57 67.63 35.57
C ALA A 642 16.59 67.94 34.46
N GLU A 643 16.71 67.07 33.45
CA GLU A 643 17.72 67.21 32.38
C GLU A 643 17.27 68.05 31.18
N ARG A 644 15.98 68.42 31.08
CA ARG A 644 15.41 69.14 29.91
C ARG A 644 15.08 70.61 30.15
N LYS A 645 15.82 71.31 31.02
CA LYS A 645 15.64 72.76 31.27
C LYS A 645 15.82 73.68 30.03
N HIS A 646 16.25 73.16 28.89
CA HIS A 646 16.54 73.95 27.67
C HIS A 646 15.83 73.50 26.38
N LEU A 647 14.89 72.56 26.41
CA LEU A 647 14.13 72.15 25.23
C LEU A 647 12.64 72.43 25.42
N GLN A 648 12.00 72.99 24.39
CA GLN A 648 10.55 73.17 24.30
C GLN A 648 9.86 71.82 24.56
N VAL A 649 9.30 71.63 25.74
CA VAL A 649 8.42 70.49 26.03
C VAL A 649 7.17 70.66 25.17
N THR A 650 7.07 69.93 24.06
CA THR A 650 5.86 69.87 23.25
C THR A 650 4.84 68.98 23.96
N VAL A 651 3.57 69.35 23.91
CA VAL A 651 2.43 68.66 24.55
C VAL A 651 2.34 67.17 24.15
N GLN A 652 2.98 66.77 23.06
CA GLN A 652 3.04 65.38 22.60
C GLN A 652 3.88 64.47 23.52
N ASP A 653 4.82 65.02 24.29
CA ASP A 653 5.71 64.25 25.19
C ASP A 653 5.09 63.96 26.56
N LEU A 654 3.99 64.65 26.92
CA LEU A 654 3.20 64.42 28.14
C LEU A 654 2.07 63.39 27.92
N ARG A 655 2.22 62.50 26.94
CA ARG A 655 1.31 61.38 26.79
C ARG A 655 1.54 60.45 27.98
N ALA A 656 0.62 60.49 28.94
CA ALA A 656 0.32 59.32 29.76
C ALA A 656 0.32 58.09 28.85
N ASP A 657 0.74 56.93 29.36
CA ASP A 657 0.59 55.66 28.63
C ASP A 657 -0.81 55.67 27.98
N PRO A 658 -0.91 55.67 26.64
CA PRO A 658 -2.19 55.87 25.96
C PRO A 658 -3.22 54.77 26.31
N THR A 659 -2.79 53.73 27.02
CA THR A 659 -3.62 52.65 27.56
C THR A 659 -4.14 52.88 28.98
N ASP A 660 -3.61 53.85 29.74
CA ASP A 660 -4.00 54.11 31.14
C ASP A 660 -5.15 55.13 31.22
N GLU A 661 -6.33 54.73 30.74
CA GLU A 661 -7.53 55.58 30.64
C GLU A 661 -8.29 55.73 31.97
N PHE A 662 -7.65 56.28 33.00
CA PHE A 662 -8.36 56.59 34.24
C PHE A 662 -9.29 57.79 34.07
N GLY A 663 -10.58 57.62 34.36
CA GLY A 663 -11.61 58.66 34.20
C GLY A 663 -11.33 59.94 34.98
N GLU A 664 -10.64 59.83 36.12
CA GLU A 664 -10.26 60.97 36.97
C GLU A 664 -9.24 61.91 36.32
N GLN A 665 -8.41 61.42 35.38
CA GLN A 665 -7.51 62.27 34.59
C GLN A 665 -8.28 63.17 33.61
N ARG A 666 -9.51 62.78 33.23
CA ARG A 666 -10.37 63.50 32.28
C ARG A 666 -11.36 64.47 32.94
N ARG A 667 -11.41 64.52 34.28
CA ARG A 667 -12.39 65.28 35.08
C ARG A 667 -11.74 66.43 35.85
N ILE A 668 -10.99 67.28 35.16
CA ILE A 668 -10.39 68.46 35.79
C ILE A 668 -11.23 69.66 35.41
N GLU A 669 -12.00 70.18 36.35
CA GLU A 669 -12.66 71.48 36.19
C GLU A 669 -12.05 72.46 37.17
N VAL A 670 -11.24 73.38 36.66
CA VAL A 670 -10.57 74.38 37.47
C VAL A 670 -10.73 75.74 36.80
N VAL A 671 -11.17 76.73 37.58
CA VAL A 671 -11.16 78.13 37.17
C VAL A 671 -9.94 78.77 37.81
N GLU A 672 -9.04 79.29 36.98
CA GLU A 672 -7.82 79.92 37.45
C GLU A 672 -8.14 81.34 37.96
N PRO A 673 -7.70 81.70 39.18
CA PRO A 673 -8.24 82.85 39.89
C PRO A 673 -7.86 84.21 39.28
N PHE A 674 -6.79 84.29 38.49
CA PHE A 674 -6.29 85.56 37.95
C PHE A 674 -6.77 85.83 36.53
N SER A 675 -6.68 84.82 35.67
CA SER A 675 -7.11 84.88 34.27
C SER A 675 -8.61 84.67 34.09
N GLY A 676 -9.27 84.01 35.06
CA GLY A 676 -10.65 83.54 34.92
C GLY A 676 -10.82 82.42 33.89
N GLU A 677 -9.72 81.91 33.31
CA GLU A 677 -9.77 80.81 32.34
C GLU A 677 -10.25 79.53 33.03
N ARG A 678 -11.25 78.88 32.43
CA ARG A 678 -11.76 77.59 32.88
C ARG A 678 -11.08 76.48 32.10
N PHE A 679 -10.35 75.62 32.80
CA PHE A 679 -9.72 74.44 32.25
C PHE A 679 -10.59 73.22 32.51
N THR A 680 -10.90 72.48 31.44
CA THR A 680 -11.64 71.21 31.50
C THR A 680 -10.76 69.99 31.20
N ALA A 681 -9.52 70.24 30.73
CA ALA A 681 -8.57 69.20 30.35
C ALA A 681 -7.20 69.41 31.04
N LEU A 682 -6.65 68.33 31.60
CA LEU A 682 -5.34 68.32 32.28
C LEU A 682 -4.20 68.90 31.42
N PRO A 683 -4.07 68.56 30.11
CA PRO A 683 -2.98 69.10 29.29
C PRO A 683 -3.08 70.61 29.02
N GLU A 684 -4.29 71.18 29.08
CA GLU A 684 -4.50 72.62 28.92
C GLU A 684 -4.11 73.36 30.19
N LEU A 685 -4.52 72.83 31.35
CA LEU A 685 -4.13 73.34 32.66
C LEU A 685 -2.59 73.28 32.83
N VAL A 686 -1.95 72.15 32.50
CA VAL A 686 -0.48 72.02 32.57
C VAL A 686 0.21 73.04 31.67
N ARG A 687 -0.27 73.24 30.44
CA ARG A 687 0.26 74.27 29.53
C ARG A 687 0.11 75.67 30.11
N HIS A 688 -1.00 75.97 30.76
CA HIS A 688 -1.22 77.26 31.39
C HIS A 688 -0.26 77.46 32.58
N LEU A 689 -0.15 76.48 33.48
CA LEU A 689 0.74 76.51 34.63
C LEU A 689 2.22 76.62 34.22
N LEU A 690 2.65 75.91 33.18
CA LEU A 690 4.00 76.02 32.62
C LEU A 690 4.29 77.43 32.07
N ARG A 691 3.33 78.03 31.35
CA ARG A 691 3.45 79.40 30.87
C ARG A 691 3.59 80.40 32.02
N GLN A 692 2.77 80.26 33.06
CA GLN A 692 2.86 81.11 34.26
C GLN A 692 4.21 80.96 34.97
N SER A 693 4.70 79.73 35.15
CA SER A 693 6.01 79.46 35.76
C SER A 693 7.17 80.06 34.94
N GLN A 694 7.13 79.92 33.60
CA GLN A 694 8.11 80.53 32.71
C GLN A 694 8.08 82.06 32.76
N GLN A 695 6.89 82.67 32.79
CA GLN A 695 6.72 84.11 32.96
C GLN A 695 7.32 84.60 34.28
N ALA A 696 7.06 83.89 35.39
CA ALA A 696 7.66 84.20 36.68
C ALA A 696 9.20 84.13 36.65
N ALA A 697 9.77 83.11 35.99
CA ALA A 697 11.22 82.99 35.83
C ALA A 697 11.82 84.14 34.98
N MET A 698 11.13 84.59 33.93
CA MET A 698 11.55 85.73 33.11
C MET A 698 11.50 87.05 33.90
N ILE A 699 10.44 87.29 34.67
CA ILE A 699 10.32 88.46 35.55
C ILE A 699 11.48 88.48 36.56
N LEU A 700 11.83 87.33 37.13
CA LEU A 700 12.97 87.21 38.06
C LEU A 700 14.31 87.53 37.40
N GLN A 701 14.49 87.24 36.11
CA GLN A 701 15.70 87.59 35.35
C GLN A 701 15.78 89.09 35.03
N TRP A 702 14.64 89.77 34.91
CA TRP A 702 14.58 91.23 34.69
C TRP A 702 14.85 92.04 35.97
N LEU A 703 14.83 91.40 37.14
CA LEU A 703 15.23 92.02 38.40
C LEU A 703 16.77 92.05 38.51
N PRO A 704 17.41 93.22 38.66
CA PRO A 704 18.87 93.36 38.59
C PRO A 704 19.59 92.46 39.61
N THR A 705 20.61 91.73 39.18
CA THR A 705 21.39 90.77 39.99
C THR A 705 22.56 91.46 40.69
N ASN A 706 22.33 91.92 41.93
CA ASN A 706 23.28 92.49 42.92
C ASN A 706 24.33 93.51 42.42
N PRO A 707 24.36 94.73 43.01
CA PRO A 707 25.56 95.55 43.03
C PRO A 707 26.49 95.15 44.19
N THR A 708 27.79 95.33 43.94
CA THR A 708 28.90 95.28 44.88
C THR A 708 28.69 96.15 46.12
N ASP A 709 29.15 95.64 47.26
CA ASP A 709 29.26 96.33 48.54
C ASP A 709 29.97 97.69 48.41
N THR A 710 29.30 98.73 48.89
CA THR A 710 29.98 99.84 49.56
C THR A 710 29.12 100.28 50.74
N GLU A 711 29.63 100.00 51.94
CA GLU A 711 29.27 100.67 53.19
C GLU A 711 29.52 102.18 53.03
N ASP A 712 28.51 103.01 53.28
CA ASP A 712 28.54 103.94 54.41
C ASP A 712 27.22 104.72 54.57
N GLN A 713 26.98 105.09 55.82
CA GLN A 713 25.74 105.53 56.45
C GLN A 713 25.23 106.89 55.95
N VAL A 714 23.90 107.07 55.86
CA VAL A 714 23.08 108.03 56.67
C VAL A 714 21.60 107.63 56.60
N ARG A 715 20.96 107.63 57.78
CA ARG A 715 19.55 107.29 58.05
C ARG A 715 18.55 108.23 57.36
N ILE A 716 17.81 107.67 56.40
CA ILE A 716 16.36 107.79 56.27
C ILE A 716 15.87 106.33 56.20
N GLN A 717 14.71 105.97 56.78
CA GLN A 717 14.11 104.64 56.56
C GLN A 717 13.68 104.52 55.09
N VAL A 718 14.66 104.36 54.20
CA VAL A 718 14.49 103.79 52.88
C VAL A 718 14.67 102.31 53.11
N VAL A 719 13.59 101.53 53.06
CA VAL A 719 13.70 100.07 53.01
C VAL A 719 14.59 99.80 51.81
N SER A 720 15.79 99.25 52.05
CA SER A 720 16.73 99.09 50.96
C SER A 720 16.10 98.17 49.91
N TRP A 721 16.22 98.55 48.65
CA TRP A 721 15.67 97.78 47.53
C TRP A 721 15.98 96.28 47.53
N PRO A 722 17.14 95.81 48.04
CA PRO A 722 17.39 94.38 48.25
C PRO A 722 16.38 93.69 49.19
N VAL A 723 15.90 94.37 50.23
CA VAL A 723 14.91 93.83 51.17
C VAL A 723 13.53 93.75 50.51
N VAL A 724 13.10 94.81 49.83
CA VAL A 724 11.84 94.79 49.05
C VAL A 724 11.91 93.70 47.96
N LYS A 725 13.06 93.52 47.32
CA LYS A 725 13.27 92.46 46.33
C LYS A 725 13.20 91.07 46.95
N ALA A 726 13.84 90.84 48.08
CA ALA A 726 13.77 89.55 48.78
C ALA A 726 12.33 89.25 49.20
N GLU A 727 11.63 90.22 49.78
CA GLU A 727 10.25 90.09 50.23
C GLU A 727 9.27 89.93 49.08
N ALA A 728 9.36 90.73 48.01
CA ALA A 728 8.50 90.61 46.83
C ALA A 728 8.81 89.32 46.04
N SER A 729 10.08 88.88 46.00
CA SER A 729 10.46 87.61 45.39
C SER A 729 9.91 86.42 46.19
N GLU A 730 10.00 86.44 47.51
CA GLU A 730 9.37 85.42 48.36
C GLU A 730 7.85 85.46 48.26
N THR A 731 7.25 86.65 48.23
CA THR A 731 5.80 86.85 48.13
C THR A 731 5.27 86.40 46.76
N ALA A 732 6.02 86.64 45.67
CA ALA A 732 5.71 86.17 44.32
C ALA A 732 5.93 84.65 44.17
N LYS A 733 7.01 84.09 44.76
CA LYS A 733 7.20 82.63 44.85
C LYS A 733 6.09 81.96 45.67
N ALA A 734 5.50 82.69 46.61
CA ALA A 734 4.33 82.28 47.37
C ALA A 734 2.99 82.51 46.65
N GLY A 735 3.00 82.99 45.39
CA GLY A 735 1.79 83.15 44.57
C GLY A 735 0.93 84.37 44.88
N LYS A 736 1.39 85.27 45.75
CA LYS A 736 0.65 86.46 46.21
C LYS A 736 1.00 87.69 45.40
N PHE A 737 0.71 87.62 44.10
CA PHE A 737 1.19 88.61 43.12
C PHE A 737 0.70 90.04 43.38
N ASP A 738 -0.51 90.24 43.89
CA ASP A 738 -0.99 91.58 44.26
C ASP A 738 -0.27 92.17 45.48
N GLN A 739 0.17 91.33 46.43
CA GLN A 739 0.99 91.78 47.55
C GLN A 739 2.43 92.07 47.12
N ALA A 740 3.02 91.19 46.30
CA ALA A 740 4.33 91.44 45.71
C ALA A 740 4.32 92.71 44.85
N ARG A 741 3.23 92.92 44.10
CA ARG A 741 2.96 94.13 43.34
C ARG A 741 2.82 95.35 44.25
N ALA A 742 2.00 95.29 45.29
CA ALA A 742 1.83 96.40 46.23
C ALA A 742 3.15 96.74 46.94
N GLN A 743 3.97 95.75 47.29
CA GLN A 743 5.31 95.95 47.85
C GLN A 743 6.24 96.66 46.86
N ILE A 744 6.19 96.28 45.58
CA ILE A 744 6.96 96.92 44.51
C ILE A 744 6.45 98.34 44.21
N GLU A 745 5.13 98.54 44.09
CA GLU A 745 4.49 99.84 43.84
C GLU A 745 4.74 100.82 45.00
N GLN A 746 4.56 100.37 46.25
CA GLN A 746 4.82 101.16 47.45
C GLN A 746 6.29 101.59 47.52
N ALA A 747 7.21 100.74 47.08
CA ALA A 747 8.61 101.09 47.02
C ALA A 747 8.93 102.03 45.83
N ILE A 748 8.29 101.88 44.66
CA ILE A 748 8.47 102.75 43.48
C ILE A 748 8.00 104.18 43.78
N ASP A 749 6.90 104.29 44.53
CA ASP A 749 6.32 105.56 44.97
C ASP A 749 7.11 106.19 46.14
N GLY A 750 7.79 105.38 46.95
CA GLY A 750 8.56 105.81 48.12
C GLY A 750 9.95 106.39 47.83
N ASP A 751 10.55 106.11 46.67
CA ASP A 751 11.94 106.52 46.36
C ASP A 751 12.02 107.55 45.23
N ALA A 752 12.32 108.80 45.57
CA ALA A 752 12.45 109.89 44.61
C ALA A 752 13.80 109.93 43.86
N GLN A 753 14.79 109.09 44.22
CA GLN A 753 16.17 109.22 43.70
C GLN A 753 16.77 107.96 43.05
N GLY A 754 15.97 106.92 42.77
CA GLY A 754 16.43 105.71 42.07
C GLY A 754 16.82 105.92 40.59
N ASN A 755 17.77 105.11 40.12
CA ASN A 755 18.33 105.14 38.77
C ASN A 755 17.23 104.88 37.70
N VAL A 756 17.15 105.72 36.65
CA VAL A 756 16.05 105.71 35.67
C VAL A 756 15.86 104.33 35.00
N GLY A 757 16.95 103.58 34.78
CA GLY A 757 16.90 102.23 34.21
C GLY A 757 16.22 101.20 35.11
N GLU A 758 16.38 101.30 36.43
CA GLU A 758 15.76 100.39 37.40
C GLU A 758 14.28 100.69 37.55
N ARG A 759 13.90 101.97 37.59
CA ARG A 759 12.50 102.42 37.58
C ARG A 759 11.75 102.00 36.31
N LEU A 760 12.41 102.03 35.14
CA LEU A 760 11.82 101.56 33.88
C LEU A 760 11.67 100.04 33.84
N SER A 761 12.66 99.29 34.34
CA SER A 761 12.61 97.83 34.42
C SER A 761 11.52 97.36 35.40
N LEU A 762 11.36 98.06 36.52
CA LEU A 762 10.30 97.81 37.50
C LEU A 762 8.93 98.27 37.01
N GLY A 763 8.85 99.42 36.33
CA GLY A 763 7.63 99.86 35.66
C GLY A 763 7.19 98.90 34.54
N ALA A 764 8.14 98.30 33.83
CA ALA A 764 7.88 97.22 32.88
C ALA A 764 7.40 95.95 33.60
N ALA A 765 8.04 95.55 34.71
CA ALA A 765 7.61 94.41 35.53
C ALA A 765 6.19 94.60 36.11
N VAL A 766 5.84 95.81 36.59
CA VAL A 766 4.49 96.15 37.08
C VAL A 766 3.47 96.15 35.94
N ARG A 767 3.78 96.73 34.77
CA ARG A 767 2.90 96.63 33.58
C ARG A 767 2.73 95.19 33.10
N TYR A 768 3.74 94.35 33.30
CA TYR A 768 3.73 92.94 32.92
C TYR A 768 2.91 92.09 33.90
N LEU A 769 3.01 92.36 35.21
CA LEU A 769 2.14 91.77 36.25
C LEU A 769 0.66 92.16 36.08
N ASN A 770 0.38 93.29 35.42
CA ASN A 770 -0.98 93.80 35.19
C ASN A 770 -1.71 93.19 33.98
N ASN A 771 -1.10 92.28 33.20
CA ASN A 771 -1.72 91.70 32.01
C ASN A 771 -1.83 90.16 32.07
N PRO A 772 -2.93 89.56 31.56
CA PRO A 772 -3.03 88.10 31.41
C PRO A 772 -1.91 87.55 30.51
N PRO A 773 -1.61 86.23 30.56
CA PRO A 773 -0.42 85.65 29.95
C PRO A 773 -0.26 86.09 28.48
N VAL A 774 0.74 86.94 28.23
CA VAL A 774 0.93 87.58 26.94
C VAL A 774 1.57 86.60 25.94
N THR A 775 1.12 86.62 24.68
CA THR A 775 1.68 85.76 23.61
C THR A 775 3.13 86.11 23.32
N ARG A 776 3.94 85.13 22.87
CA ARG A 776 5.36 85.31 22.51
C ARG A 776 5.60 86.49 21.53
N GLU A 777 4.66 86.73 20.61
CA GLU A 777 4.72 87.84 19.64
C GLU A 777 4.41 89.22 20.22
N LYS A 778 3.74 89.31 21.37
CA LYS A 778 3.60 90.58 22.11
C LYS A 778 4.78 90.80 23.07
N LEU A 779 5.62 89.78 23.25
CA LEU A 779 6.68 89.70 24.23
C LEU A 779 8.05 90.03 23.61
N LEU A 780 8.26 89.62 22.35
CA LEU A 780 9.27 90.17 21.44
C LEU A 780 8.88 91.58 21.02
#